data_AF-A0A1V6HDL2-F1
#
_entry.id   AF-A0A1V6HDL2-F1
#
_cell.length_a   1.000
_cell.length_b   1.000
_cell.length_c   1.000
_cell.angle_alpha   90.00
_cell.angle_beta   90.00
_cell.angle_gamma   90.00
#
_symmetry.space_group_name_H-M   'P 1'
#
loop_
_entity.id
_entity.type
_entity.pdbx_description
1 polymer ?
#
loop_
_entity_poly.entity_id
_entity_poly.type
_entity_poly.pdbx_seq_one_letter_code
_entity_poly.pdbx_strand_id
1 'polypeptide(L)'
;MRYSDILSLNDQFIDTFDLVNESESYWKTFVPTERFITILKAVIDSIDTQSPKDRKSFWVIGSYGSGKSHASSVVKHLLSDDQKSIDDFLSSRFANNLQLTSRLRDIRKRKRFFPVVIKGSSGISDSRDFAFTIQKAVAKALDKSGINMVRETEFSKAIKYINNNNLYIDWEKVIESNEELRSVVSNLSDLIRKLENYDSRVLKIWEKVSDFKLTFEDNIESWLGETQQILKSDHGYSGLFIMWDEFTSLLEMPESGSYLSILQNIAELSKDLDQEVYLYIISHRRPEQTPLSQSDIKHLQERIKDFDYSMEPITTYQIMYTAIQRNDPKKWEEKKNHHRDDITSLVDTILDGSSFEIKRSLSDLFPIHPYSAYLSTYFARTIGSRERSIFNFLHDEERGFVKYIKTNPQGELYDFLTVDLIFDYFLPELEKMDDINSLSILGNYNTYSDLISKKDNNYMKIYKGLLLLNLFVKTLKVADGISSSLLKPNEENVSLMFKGTELTQIVTDCLSFIDHEHIIVKNPNGLYEIGSSRIPYNEVQERYDELLKQTIDFTEIADHKDLSEISRILLQNVLRETADPFTLEVLIVPANIKKHELIPKIIKARKRTYKILHIIFIGLHQPELSDALKMIKTLDWQTELNKPPYVFIILDTIFSTEDLSKVLHYKSYELVAQSQNLSSDEISGYKKQQSLIIKNWINQLSYGYATVFTLLPSNNPLEQRIALNKYGEFINNNLSLQFFNMGPEVLSSKNNKIATSTMWKKQVSRKAAQAILLSDNKKDFENQLKSSYTYLSSFYHTQQGEDALNNDFSVSLAFKDHIIYKTRIAFDQIMNDNVGNVINIGKKFKFLSEAPYGYYPCTVFLGMLAWLFKPYLGKIYLKDSAKVVNAQDMLDLIVSFFDYASENEQVDSKKLTIRIGSPQEDKLINLLCDIFNPEQKGSLKLIVWDIALDYVKNKFRYPLWIAKYHNIAQSNEAVLSALDSIIELFKAVKDEEYSSEFVNTIYNKISSVQTDLRIIFNDTKNNPELFKKWLVSKKVNNISELNIGAIEEYIIKNSGEELVYTCEDETATYNRVLEFLLQKSNNGGINNPIDNDISTDNNGTEVIDTTNGNYTDTSETMRVVNILTNAGWDSKFIRIMEKILTSVPQAMNIVIKALQEEGINV
;
A
#
# COMPACT_ATOMS: atom_id res chain seq x y z
N MET A 1 66.57 19.26 -13.52
CA MET A 1 65.92 20.30 -12.71
C MET A 1 64.71 19.63 -12.06
N ARG A 2 64.57 19.76 -10.74
CA ARG A 2 63.53 19.10 -9.94
C ARG A 2 62.33 20.01 -9.75
N TYR A 3 61.17 19.45 -9.41
CA TYR A 3 60.01 20.27 -9.07
C TYR A 3 60.21 21.12 -7.82
N SER A 4 61.03 20.67 -6.86
CA SER A 4 61.47 21.46 -5.69
C SER A 4 62.24 22.74 -6.06
N ASP A 5 62.77 22.85 -7.29
CA ASP A 5 63.49 24.04 -7.74
C ASP A 5 62.51 25.18 -8.14
N ILE A 6 61.20 24.89 -8.23
CA ILE A 6 60.15 25.82 -8.69
C ILE A 6 58.84 25.78 -7.87
N LEU A 7 58.63 24.76 -7.04
CA LEU A 7 57.47 24.58 -6.16
C LEU A 7 57.91 24.42 -4.70
N SER A 8 57.12 24.98 -3.78
CA SER A 8 57.18 24.69 -2.33
C SER A 8 55.76 24.64 -1.75
N LEU A 9 55.63 24.44 -0.44
CA LEU A 9 54.37 24.63 0.28
C LEU A 9 54.37 25.99 1.00
N ASN A 10 53.20 26.44 1.42
CA ASN A 10 53.01 27.69 2.17
C ASN A 10 52.96 27.40 3.69
N ASP A 11 54.00 27.83 4.41
CA ASP A 11 54.19 27.61 5.85
C ASP A 11 53.04 28.14 6.75
N GLN A 12 52.17 29.01 6.23
CA GLN A 12 51.03 29.56 6.97
C GLN A 12 49.80 28.63 7.01
N PHE A 13 49.79 27.50 6.29
CA PHE A 13 48.62 26.64 6.14
C PHE A 13 48.59 25.50 7.19
N ILE A 14 48.05 25.78 8.38
CA ILE A 14 48.14 24.89 9.55
C ILE A 14 46.92 23.95 9.68
N ASP A 15 47.16 22.69 10.06
CA ASP A 15 46.19 21.59 10.21
C ASP A 15 44.97 21.84 11.14
N THR A 16 45.06 22.80 12.07
CA THR A 16 44.07 22.98 13.15
C THR A 16 43.82 24.45 13.46
N PHE A 17 42.55 24.87 13.36
CA PHE A 17 42.10 26.22 13.69
C PHE A 17 41.38 26.23 15.06
N ASP A 18 41.69 27.20 15.92
CA ASP A 18 41.02 27.40 17.21
C ASP A 18 40.22 28.72 17.22
N LEU A 19 38.89 28.62 17.31
CA LEU A 19 37.98 29.77 17.29
C LEU A 19 38.11 30.69 18.51
N VAL A 20 38.66 30.19 19.63
CA VAL A 20 38.86 30.95 20.89
C VAL A 20 40.20 31.71 20.92
N ASN A 21 41.23 31.13 20.29
CA ASN A 21 42.63 31.59 20.35
C ASN A 21 43.20 31.82 18.93
N GLU A 22 42.39 32.45 18.08
CA GLU A 22 42.74 32.72 16.69
C GLU A 22 43.94 33.67 16.55
N SER A 23 44.85 33.36 15.62
CA SER A 23 45.95 34.23 15.22
C SER A 23 45.49 35.34 14.28
N GLU A 24 46.07 36.52 14.42
CA GLU A 24 45.60 37.74 13.75
C GLU A 24 45.52 37.59 12.22
N SER A 25 44.36 37.95 11.66
CA SER A 25 44.00 37.80 10.24
C SER A 25 43.93 36.36 9.67
N TYR A 26 44.04 35.28 10.45
CA TYR A 26 43.99 33.91 9.91
C TYR A 26 42.67 33.59 9.19
N TRP A 27 41.51 34.07 9.66
CA TRP A 27 40.24 33.94 8.93
C TRP A 27 40.29 34.47 7.48
N LYS A 28 41.17 35.43 7.15
CA LYS A 28 41.31 35.96 5.78
C LYS A 28 41.93 34.98 4.78
N THR A 29 42.52 33.88 5.27
CA THR A 29 43.01 32.78 4.42
C THR A 29 41.88 31.90 3.88
N PHE A 30 40.69 31.95 4.50
CA PHE A 30 39.55 31.10 4.16
C PHE A 30 39.06 31.29 2.72
N VAL A 31 38.64 30.18 2.09
CA VAL A 31 38.11 30.14 0.73
C VAL A 31 36.59 29.87 0.81
N PRO A 32 35.72 30.84 0.44
CA PRO A 32 34.27 30.66 0.48
C PRO A 32 33.78 29.52 -0.45
N THR A 33 33.11 28.52 0.14
CA THR A 33 32.44 27.42 -0.58
C THR A 33 30.97 27.76 -0.83
N GLU A 34 30.30 27.10 -1.79
CA GLU A 34 28.86 27.30 -2.00
C GLU A 34 28.01 26.92 -0.79
N ARG A 35 28.42 25.92 0.00
CA ARG A 35 27.78 25.59 1.28
C ARG A 35 27.96 26.68 2.33
N PHE A 36 29.17 27.22 2.46
CA PHE A 36 29.43 28.34 3.35
C PHE A 36 28.67 29.61 2.91
N ILE A 37 28.61 29.89 1.61
CA ILE A 37 27.81 30.95 1.01
C ILE A 37 26.32 30.74 1.32
N THR A 38 25.83 29.50 1.31
CA THR A 38 24.45 29.14 1.67
C THR A 38 24.16 29.35 3.16
N ILE A 39 25.07 28.97 4.05
CA ILE A 39 24.99 29.26 5.49
C ILE A 39 25.00 30.77 5.72
N LEU A 40 25.94 31.50 5.12
CA LEU A 40 26.06 32.96 5.25
C LEU A 40 24.81 33.68 4.72
N LYS A 41 24.22 33.23 3.60
CA LYS A 41 22.91 33.68 3.10
C LYS A 41 21.82 33.47 4.16
N ALA A 42 21.69 32.26 4.70
CA ALA A 42 20.66 31.94 5.69
C ALA A 42 20.83 32.67 7.04
N VAL A 43 22.08 32.93 7.45
CA VAL A 43 22.43 33.78 8.61
C VAL A 43 22.00 35.23 8.36
N ILE A 44 22.36 35.77 7.19
CA ILE A 44 21.95 37.11 6.74
C ILE A 44 20.41 37.23 6.70
N ASP A 45 19.71 36.28 6.08
CA ASP A 45 18.24 36.31 5.97
C ASP A 45 17.55 36.26 7.35
N SER A 46 18.09 35.48 8.28
CA SER A 46 17.61 35.36 9.66
C SER A 46 17.80 36.65 10.49
N ILE A 47 18.81 37.46 10.15
CA ILE A 47 19.17 38.73 10.80
C ILE A 47 18.46 39.94 10.14
N ASP A 48 18.22 39.86 8.84
CA ASP A 48 17.63 40.92 8.01
C ASP A 48 16.09 40.96 8.14
N THR A 49 15.46 39.78 8.25
CA THR A 49 14.00 39.62 8.26
C THR A 49 13.30 40.21 9.49
N GLN A 50 12.08 40.70 9.24
CA GLN A 50 11.16 41.22 10.26
C GLN A 50 10.14 40.16 10.72
N SER A 51 10.11 38.98 10.10
CA SER A 51 9.19 37.89 10.44
C SER A 51 9.72 37.06 11.62
N PRO A 52 9.03 37.02 12.78
CA PRO A 52 9.49 36.26 13.95
C PRO A 52 9.63 34.75 13.72
N LYS A 53 9.02 34.19 12.67
CA LYS A 53 9.12 32.75 12.35
C LYS A 53 10.39 32.40 11.57
N ASP A 54 10.97 33.38 10.88
CA ASP A 54 12.11 33.18 9.98
C ASP A 54 13.44 33.57 10.62
N ARG A 55 13.37 34.39 11.69
CA ARG A 55 14.44 34.64 12.66
C ARG A 55 14.64 33.37 13.50
N LYS A 56 15.75 32.70 13.25
CA LYS A 56 16.16 31.42 13.86
C LYS A 56 17.66 31.42 14.15
N SER A 57 18.03 30.65 15.16
CA SER A 57 19.43 30.29 15.43
C SER A 57 19.95 29.22 14.45
N PHE A 58 21.22 28.83 14.54
CA PHE A 58 21.91 27.98 13.56
C PHE A 58 22.63 26.80 14.21
N TRP A 59 22.64 25.66 13.51
CA TRP A 59 23.43 24.49 13.86
C TRP A 59 24.25 24.04 12.64
N VAL A 60 25.56 23.90 12.79
CA VAL A 60 26.49 23.51 11.70
C VAL A 60 27.15 22.18 12.04
N ILE A 61 26.84 21.16 11.24
CA ILE A 61 27.12 19.76 11.54
C ILE A 61 28.12 19.22 10.51
N GLY A 62 29.14 18.47 10.96
CA GLY A 62 30.06 17.78 10.03
C GLY A 62 31.30 17.19 10.67
N SER A 63 32.02 16.36 9.92
CA SER A 63 33.24 15.61 10.32
C SER A 63 34.33 16.45 11.01
N TYR A 64 35.22 15.79 11.76
CA TYR A 64 36.38 16.47 12.33
C TYR A 64 37.33 16.95 11.22
N GLY A 65 37.81 18.18 11.33
CA GLY A 65 38.66 18.82 10.31
C GLY A 65 37.91 19.45 9.13
N SER A 66 36.58 19.37 9.04
CA SER A 66 35.81 19.86 7.88
C SER A 66 35.72 21.39 7.71
N GLY A 67 36.70 22.16 8.20
CA GLY A 67 36.75 23.62 8.08
C GLY A 67 35.70 24.41 8.89
N LYS A 68 34.72 23.76 9.53
CA LYS A 68 33.61 24.39 10.28
C LYS A 68 34.04 25.56 11.17
N SER A 69 35.01 25.35 12.05
CA SER A 69 35.45 26.38 13.01
C SER A 69 36.06 27.60 12.31
N HIS A 70 36.83 27.39 11.24
CA HIS A 70 37.42 28.47 10.41
C HIS A 70 36.33 29.24 9.64
N ALA A 71 35.41 28.52 8.99
CA ALA A 71 34.22 29.10 8.34
C ALA A 71 33.35 29.90 9.32
N SER A 72 33.17 29.38 10.54
CA SER A 72 32.42 30.04 11.61
C SER A 72 33.12 31.30 12.09
N SER A 73 34.46 31.32 12.12
CA SER A 73 35.20 32.56 12.38
C SER A 73 35.00 33.62 11.30
N VAL A 74 34.83 33.23 10.04
CA VAL A 74 34.44 34.18 8.99
C VAL A 74 33.05 34.76 9.27
N VAL A 75 32.06 33.95 9.70
CA VAL A 75 30.74 34.47 10.12
C VAL A 75 30.89 35.44 11.30
N LYS A 76 31.66 35.06 12.33
CA LYS A 76 32.00 35.90 13.50
C LYS A 76 32.52 37.27 13.07
N HIS A 77 33.59 37.30 12.28
CA HIS A 77 34.22 38.56 11.85
C HIS A 77 33.31 39.38 10.93
N LEU A 78 32.62 38.75 9.96
CA LEU A 78 31.69 39.45 9.06
C LEU A 78 30.51 40.11 9.80
N LEU A 79 30.05 39.57 10.94
CA LEU A 79 28.96 40.15 11.76
C LEU A 79 29.42 41.07 12.89
N SER A 80 30.70 41.04 13.27
CA SER A 80 31.21 41.70 14.49
C SER A 80 32.19 42.83 14.22
N ASP A 81 33.13 42.65 13.29
CA ASP A 81 34.24 43.58 13.06
C ASP A 81 33.83 44.87 12.35
N ASP A 82 34.60 45.95 12.54
CA ASP A 82 34.39 47.21 11.83
C ASP A 82 34.40 47.00 10.31
N GLN A 83 33.48 47.65 9.59
CA GLN A 83 33.28 47.41 8.14
C GLN A 83 34.57 47.51 7.31
N LYS A 84 35.52 48.36 7.72
CA LYS A 84 36.82 48.53 7.08
C LYS A 84 37.71 47.27 7.10
N SER A 85 37.67 46.44 8.15
CA SER A 85 38.56 45.26 8.24
C SER A 85 38.09 44.10 7.38
N ILE A 86 36.78 44.07 7.06
CA ILE A 86 36.12 43.04 6.25
C ILE A 86 36.03 43.39 4.76
N ASP A 87 36.07 44.68 4.40
CA ASP A 87 35.89 45.12 3.01
C ASP A 87 36.99 44.58 2.05
N ASP A 88 38.24 44.42 2.51
CA ASP A 88 39.32 43.77 1.74
C ASP A 88 39.02 42.30 1.43
N PHE A 89 38.51 41.56 2.42
CA PHE A 89 38.19 40.14 2.30
C PHE A 89 36.95 39.92 1.42
N LEU A 90 35.93 40.79 1.56
CA LEU A 90 34.76 40.78 0.69
C LEU A 90 35.14 41.08 -0.77
N SER A 91 35.93 42.12 -1.01
CA SER A 91 36.35 42.50 -2.37
C SER A 91 37.29 41.47 -3.04
N SER A 92 38.06 40.71 -2.27
CA SER A 92 39.00 39.69 -2.80
C SER A 92 38.42 38.27 -2.88
N ARG A 93 37.58 37.84 -1.92
CA ARG A 93 37.05 36.47 -1.84
C ARG A 93 35.59 36.32 -2.27
N PHE A 94 34.82 37.40 -2.37
CA PHE A 94 33.41 37.39 -2.79
C PHE A 94 33.15 38.18 -4.09
N ALA A 95 34.17 38.39 -4.92
CA ALA A 95 34.03 39.10 -6.21
C ALA A 95 32.89 38.53 -7.09
N ASN A 96 32.70 37.21 -7.11
CA ASN A 96 31.64 36.54 -7.85
C ASN A 96 30.26 36.56 -7.15
N ASN A 97 30.19 37.02 -5.90
CA ASN A 97 28.99 37.03 -5.04
C ASN A 97 28.54 38.47 -4.70
N LEU A 98 28.47 39.34 -5.72
CA LEU A 98 28.17 40.77 -5.60
C LEU A 98 26.87 41.06 -4.83
N GLN A 99 25.78 40.33 -5.11
CA GLN A 99 24.49 40.55 -4.43
C GLN A 99 24.55 40.26 -2.92
N LEU A 100 25.22 39.18 -2.53
CA LEU A 100 25.41 38.82 -1.12
C LEU A 100 26.30 39.84 -0.41
N THR A 101 27.37 40.26 -1.08
CA THR A 101 28.31 41.28 -0.58
C THR A 101 27.61 42.62 -0.35
N SER A 102 26.75 43.05 -1.28
CA SER A 102 25.95 44.27 -1.13
C SER A 102 24.94 44.15 0.02
N ARG A 103 24.17 43.05 0.12
CA ARG A 103 23.24 42.84 1.24
C ARG A 103 23.94 42.83 2.59
N LEU A 104 25.10 42.16 2.70
CA LEU A 104 25.90 42.18 3.91
C LEU A 104 26.36 43.62 4.23
N ARG A 105 26.97 44.34 3.29
CA ARG A 105 27.36 45.75 3.47
C ARG A 105 26.19 46.63 3.93
N ASP A 106 25.00 46.43 3.38
CA ASP A 106 23.80 47.19 3.76
C ASP A 106 23.29 46.82 5.16
N ILE A 107 23.39 45.55 5.57
CA ILE A 107 23.11 45.13 6.96
C ILE A 107 24.16 45.70 7.92
N ARG A 108 25.46 45.71 7.57
CA ARG A 108 26.53 46.25 8.42
C ARG A 108 26.39 47.75 8.73
N LYS A 109 25.75 48.53 7.86
CA LYS A 109 25.41 49.95 8.11
C LYS A 109 24.36 50.15 9.20
N ARG A 110 23.55 49.12 9.51
CA ARG A 110 22.37 49.21 10.40
C ARG A 110 22.36 48.19 11.55
N LYS A 111 23.22 47.17 11.51
CA LYS A 111 23.33 46.13 12.54
C LYS A 111 24.77 45.71 12.83
N ARG A 112 25.11 45.66 14.12
CA ARG A 112 26.35 45.08 14.66
C ARG A 112 26.05 44.06 15.75
N PHE A 113 26.65 42.88 15.69
CA PHE A 113 26.46 41.84 16.70
C PHE A 113 27.69 41.75 17.60
N PHE A 114 27.46 41.46 18.88
CA PHE A 114 28.51 41.22 19.87
C PHE A 114 28.85 39.72 19.89
N PRO A 115 30.09 39.32 19.55
CA PRO A 115 30.46 37.91 19.46
C PRO A 115 30.83 37.34 20.83
N VAL A 116 30.24 36.19 21.16
CA VAL A 116 30.63 35.39 22.33
C VAL A 116 31.03 34.01 21.83
N VAL A 117 32.20 33.50 22.23
CA VAL A 117 32.70 32.19 21.78
C VAL A 117 32.88 31.26 22.97
N ILE A 118 32.27 30.09 22.89
CA ILE A 118 32.34 28.98 23.84
C ILE A 118 32.97 27.79 23.11
N LYS A 119 33.72 26.94 23.82
CA LYS A 119 34.38 25.76 23.25
C LYS A 119 34.32 24.56 24.20
N GLY A 120 33.86 23.43 23.67
CA GLY A 120 33.82 22.15 24.37
C GLY A 120 32.83 22.09 25.54
N SER A 121 33.04 21.10 26.42
CA SER A 121 32.19 20.73 27.56
C SER A 121 32.86 20.87 28.93
N SER A 122 34.13 21.29 28.98
CA SER A 122 34.97 21.12 30.18
C SER A 122 34.46 21.89 31.39
N GLY A 123 34.06 21.16 32.43
CA GLY A 123 33.48 21.70 33.66
C GLY A 123 31.95 21.72 33.72
N ILE A 124 31.25 21.26 32.67
CA ILE A 124 29.79 21.11 32.69
C ILE A 124 29.43 19.72 33.23
N SER A 125 28.62 19.68 34.30
CA SER A 125 28.06 18.43 34.85
C SER A 125 26.54 18.47 35.08
N ASP A 126 25.95 19.66 35.15
CA ASP A 126 24.50 19.86 35.25
C ASP A 126 24.05 21.15 34.54
N SER A 127 22.74 21.36 34.51
CA SER A 127 22.10 22.52 33.87
C SER A 127 22.53 23.87 34.45
N ARG A 128 22.96 23.95 35.72
CA ARG A 128 23.53 25.18 36.30
C ARG A 128 24.95 25.41 35.78
N ASP A 129 25.81 24.39 35.68
CA ASP A 129 27.13 24.55 35.07
C ASP A 129 27.04 24.98 33.61
N PHE A 130 26.06 24.48 32.86
CA PHE A 130 25.78 24.88 31.49
C PHE A 130 25.46 26.38 31.40
N ALA A 131 24.52 26.87 32.21
CA ALA A 131 24.17 28.30 32.27
C ALA A 131 25.35 29.18 32.75
N PHE A 132 26.06 28.76 33.80
CA PHE A 132 27.25 29.44 34.31
C PHE A 132 28.39 29.49 33.27
N THR A 133 28.51 28.48 32.40
CA THR A 133 29.48 28.49 31.29
C THR A 133 29.14 29.56 30.25
N ILE A 134 27.86 29.78 29.96
CA ILE A 134 27.41 30.86 29.08
C ILE A 134 27.71 32.23 29.73
N GLN A 135 27.31 32.45 30.99
CA GLN A 135 27.60 33.69 31.71
C GLN A 135 29.11 34.02 31.72
N LYS A 136 29.94 33.01 32.00
CA LYS A 136 31.41 33.09 32.00
C LYS A 136 31.98 33.49 30.64
N ALA A 137 31.43 32.98 29.56
CA ALA A 137 31.86 33.33 28.21
C ALA A 137 31.42 34.75 27.82
N VAL A 138 30.19 35.14 28.16
CA VAL A 138 29.68 36.51 27.94
C VAL A 138 30.52 37.52 28.70
N ALA A 139 30.75 37.31 30.01
CA ALA A 139 31.58 38.18 30.85
C ALA A 139 32.99 38.34 30.27
N LYS A 140 33.67 37.24 29.94
CA LYS A 140 35.02 37.28 29.36
C LYS A 140 35.07 37.92 27.96
N ALA A 141 33.96 37.95 27.22
CA ALA A 141 33.87 38.67 25.95
C ALA A 141 33.72 40.19 26.18
N LEU A 142 32.91 40.60 27.17
CA LEU A 142 32.77 41.99 27.62
C LEU A 142 34.13 42.53 28.12
N ASP A 143 34.79 41.80 29.03
CA ASP A 143 36.12 42.14 29.56
C ASP A 143 37.16 42.34 28.43
N LYS A 144 37.24 41.37 27.49
CA LYS A 144 38.12 41.45 26.32
C LYS A 144 37.83 42.64 25.41
N SER A 145 36.61 43.16 25.43
CA SER A 145 36.17 44.32 24.64
C SER A 145 36.26 45.64 25.41
N GLY A 146 36.73 45.62 26.67
CA GLY A 146 36.77 46.80 27.54
C GLY A 146 35.39 47.29 27.99
N ILE A 147 34.37 46.45 27.92
CA ILE A 147 33.00 46.74 28.36
C ILE A 147 32.84 46.25 29.79
N ASN A 148 32.44 47.15 30.70
CA ASN A 148 32.16 46.79 32.09
C ASN A 148 30.98 45.80 32.19
N MET A 149 30.99 44.95 33.22
CA MET A 149 29.97 43.92 33.41
C MET A 149 28.55 44.51 33.49
N VAL A 150 27.70 44.09 32.55
CA VAL A 150 26.42 44.73 32.21
C VAL A 150 25.29 44.44 33.22
N ARG A 151 25.12 43.18 33.63
CA ARG A 151 24.17 42.74 34.68
C ARG A 151 24.90 41.83 35.66
N GLU A 152 24.47 41.86 36.93
CA GLU A 152 25.02 40.97 37.96
C GLU A 152 24.76 39.49 37.63
N THR A 153 25.82 38.68 37.73
CA THR A 153 25.76 37.21 37.75
C THR A 153 25.76 36.69 39.19
N GLU A 154 25.36 35.43 39.39
CA GLU A 154 25.44 34.72 40.67
C GLU A 154 26.83 34.80 41.30
N PHE A 155 27.88 34.72 40.49
CA PHE A 155 29.28 34.91 40.93
C PHE A 155 29.51 36.31 41.50
N SER A 156 29.05 37.36 40.81
CA SER A 156 29.15 38.74 41.31
C SER A 156 28.29 38.98 42.56
N LYS A 157 27.13 38.32 42.67
CA LYS A 157 26.24 38.37 43.85
C LYS A 157 26.86 37.67 45.06
N ALA A 158 27.51 36.52 44.85
CA ALA A 158 28.30 35.85 45.87
C ALA A 158 29.45 36.73 46.37
N ILE A 159 30.23 37.34 45.47
CA ILE A 159 31.31 38.28 45.82
C ILE A 159 30.76 39.49 46.59
N LYS A 160 29.64 40.08 46.15
CA LYS A 160 28.98 41.19 46.86
C LYS A 160 28.47 40.76 48.25
N TYR A 161 27.88 39.57 48.39
CA TYR A 161 27.46 39.05 49.69
C TYR A 161 28.65 38.83 50.62
N ILE A 162 29.73 38.21 50.13
CA ILE A 162 30.97 37.98 50.89
C ILE A 162 31.50 39.31 51.41
N ASN A 163 31.70 40.30 50.52
CA ASN A 163 32.25 41.61 50.85
C ASN A 163 31.34 42.41 51.81
N ASN A 164 30.03 42.43 51.57
CA ASN A 164 29.08 43.17 52.41
C ASN A 164 28.94 42.57 53.83
N ASN A 165 29.10 41.25 53.98
CA ASN A 165 29.00 40.56 55.27
C ASN A 165 30.34 40.33 55.96
N ASN A 166 31.47 40.77 55.40
CA ASN A 166 32.83 40.56 55.94
C ASN A 166 33.09 41.25 57.31
N LEU A 167 32.14 42.03 57.82
CA LEU A 167 32.15 42.60 59.18
C LEU A 167 31.37 41.76 60.21
N TYR A 168 30.60 40.76 59.75
CA TYR A 168 29.69 39.94 60.56
C TYR A 168 29.97 38.44 60.43
N ILE A 169 30.57 38.01 59.32
CA ILE A 169 30.96 36.62 59.03
C ILE A 169 32.48 36.57 58.88
N ASP A 170 33.13 35.76 59.71
CA ASP A 170 34.56 35.43 59.61
C ASP A 170 34.77 34.37 58.53
N TRP A 171 34.92 34.82 57.28
CA TRP A 171 35.01 33.92 56.12
C TRP A 171 36.27 33.05 56.12
N GLU A 172 37.39 33.51 56.68
CA GLU A 172 38.59 32.67 56.80
C GLU A 172 38.32 31.48 57.72
N LYS A 173 37.69 31.71 58.88
CA LYS A 173 37.28 30.64 59.79
C LYS A 173 36.20 29.72 59.21
N VAL A 174 35.33 30.23 58.35
CA VAL A 174 34.37 29.40 57.58
C VAL A 174 35.10 28.49 56.59
N ILE A 175 36.14 28.99 55.90
CA ILE A 175 37.00 28.17 55.02
C ILE A 175 37.81 27.15 55.82
N GLU A 176 38.42 27.53 56.95
CA GLU A 176 39.19 26.61 57.80
C GLU A 176 38.34 25.43 58.32
N SER A 177 37.10 25.72 58.73
CA SER A 177 36.21 24.75 59.39
C SER A 177 35.35 23.90 58.44
N ASN A 178 35.20 24.28 57.16
CA ASN A 178 34.48 23.49 56.18
C ASN A 178 35.43 22.73 55.23
N GLU A 179 35.44 21.40 55.33
CA GLU A 179 36.37 20.55 54.58
C GLU A 179 36.11 20.54 53.05
N GLU A 180 34.86 20.61 52.58
CA GLU A 180 34.55 20.74 51.14
C GLU A 180 35.15 22.05 50.59
N LEU A 181 34.90 23.19 51.24
CA LEU A 181 35.37 24.50 50.78
C LEU A 181 36.89 24.62 50.84
N ARG A 182 37.52 24.13 51.92
CA ARG A 182 38.98 24.09 52.09
C ARG A 182 39.69 23.21 51.05
N SER A 183 39.00 22.22 50.48
CA SER A 183 39.56 21.38 49.41
C SER A 183 39.69 22.11 48.06
N VAL A 184 38.88 23.17 47.84
CA VAL A 184 38.85 23.94 46.59
C VAL A 184 39.38 25.36 46.72
N VAL A 185 39.52 25.91 47.93
CA VAL A 185 39.90 27.30 48.22
C VAL A 185 40.88 27.37 49.40
N SER A 186 41.93 28.19 49.28
CA SER A 186 42.98 28.30 50.31
C SER A 186 42.80 29.43 51.34
N ASN A 187 42.07 30.50 51.00
CA ASN A 187 41.76 31.65 51.87
C ASN A 187 40.70 32.56 51.21
N LEU A 188 40.25 33.63 51.88
CA LEU A 188 39.22 34.55 51.37
C LEU A 188 39.61 35.22 50.04
N SER A 189 40.88 35.56 49.84
CA SER A 189 41.35 36.13 48.56
C SER A 189 41.28 35.11 47.42
N ASP A 190 41.56 33.84 47.68
CA ASP A 190 41.43 32.75 46.71
C ASP A 190 39.95 32.40 46.43
N LEU A 191 39.06 32.54 47.42
CA LEU A 191 37.60 32.42 47.24
C LEU A 191 37.11 33.44 46.22
N ILE A 192 37.37 34.73 46.48
CA ILE A 192 36.95 35.84 45.62
C ILE A 192 37.56 35.66 44.22
N ARG A 193 38.87 35.39 44.11
CA ARG A 193 39.56 35.16 42.84
C ARG A 193 38.97 34.02 42.01
N LYS A 194 38.50 32.93 42.64
CA LYS A 194 37.89 31.78 41.93
C LYS A 194 36.45 32.05 41.52
N LEU A 195 35.71 32.86 42.28
CA LEU A 195 34.40 33.38 41.87
C LEU A 195 34.53 34.38 40.71
N GLU A 196 35.51 35.29 40.75
CA GLU A 196 35.85 36.21 39.64
C GLU A 196 36.27 35.45 38.36
N ASN A 197 36.90 34.28 38.52
CA ASN A 197 37.23 33.37 37.42
C ASN A 197 36.09 32.41 37.03
N TYR A 198 34.89 32.59 37.61
CA TYR A 198 33.68 31.81 37.35
C TYR A 198 33.89 30.29 37.54
N ASP A 199 34.53 29.83 38.62
CA ASP A 199 34.55 28.39 38.97
C ASP A 199 33.22 27.98 39.62
N SER A 200 32.37 27.27 38.87
CA SER A 200 31.04 26.87 39.33
C SER A 200 31.07 25.91 40.52
N ARG A 201 32.14 25.13 40.70
CA ARG A 201 32.28 24.21 41.85
C ARG A 201 32.49 25.00 43.13
N VAL A 202 33.32 26.05 43.07
CA VAL A 202 33.53 26.97 44.20
C VAL A 202 32.22 27.70 44.55
N LEU A 203 31.48 28.19 43.55
CA LEU A 203 30.17 28.81 43.76
C LEU A 203 29.17 27.84 44.43
N LYS A 204 29.03 26.61 43.91
CA LYS A 204 28.11 25.58 44.44
C LYS A 204 28.47 25.13 45.86
N ILE A 205 29.76 25.06 46.20
CA ILE A 205 30.20 24.72 47.57
C ILE A 205 29.96 25.91 48.50
N TRP A 206 30.32 27.13 48.08
CA TRP A 206 30.08 28.35 48.89
C TRP A 206 28.59 28.59 49.18
N GLU A 207 27.70 28.35 48.21
CA GLU A 207 26.23 28.45 48.36
C GLU A 207 25.71 27.49 49.44
N LYS A 208 26.21 26.24 49.51
CA LYS A 208 25.88 25.30 50.60
C LYS A 208 26.39 25.78 51.96
N VAL A 209 27.62 26.32 52.01
CA VAL A 209 28.34 26.60 53.27
C VAL A 209 27.88 27.90 53.93
N SER A 210 27.42 28.86 53.13
CA SER A 210 26.88 30.13 53.61
C SER A 210 25.39 30.07 54.01
N ASP A 211 24.67 29.02 53.61
CA ASP A 211 23.18 28.94 53.55
C ASP A 211 22.53 30.14 52.80
N PHE A 212 23.34 30.95 52.11
CA PHE A 212 22.86 32.00 51.22
C PHE A 212 22.47 31.38 49.88
N LYS A 213 21.23 30.88 49.83
CA LYS A 213 20.61 30.40 48.61
C LYS A 213 20.57 31.55 47.60
N LEU A 214 21.40 31.45 46.58
CA LEU A 214 21.27 32.28 45.39
C LEU A 214 19.97 31.83 44.73
N THR A 215 18.92 32.67 44.81
CA THR A 215 17.86 32.61 43.80
C THR A 215 18.54 32.74 42.45
N PHE A 216 18.57 31.62 41.72
CA PHE A 216 18.93 31.59 40.31
C PHE A 216 17.95 32.52 39.62
N GLU A 217 18.43 33.71 39.28
CA GLU A 217 17.58 34.81 38.87
C GLU A 217 17.17 34.57 37.42
N ASP A 218 15.89 34.77 37.14
CA ASP A 218 15.17 34.60 35.86
C ASP A 218 15.95 33.87 34.75
N ASN A 219 15.50 32.63 34.49
CA ASN A 219 16.07 31.64 33.57
C ASN A 219 16.90 32.25 32.42
N ILE A 220 18.13 31.75 32.24
CA ILE A 220 19.29 32.38 31.57
C ILE A 220 18.99 33.21 30.30
N GLU A 221 17.95 32.89 29.53
CA GLU A 221 17.41 33.74 28.47
C GLU A 221 17.04 35.18 28.90
N SER A 222 16.48 35.42 30.10
CA SER A 222 16.19 36.78 30.61
C SER A 222 17.48 37.58 30.83
N TRP A 223 18.45 36.97 31.52
CA TRP A 223 19.75 37.59 31.76
C TRP A 223 20.48 37.94 30.45
N LEU A 224 20.39 37.06 29.43
CA LEU A 224 20.93 37.33 28.10
C LEU A 224 20.16 38.41 27.34
N GLY A 225 18.82 38.42 27.42
CA GLY A 225 17.96 39.40 26.78
C GLY A 225 18.20 40.82 27.30
N GLU A 226 18.28 41.01 28.61
CA GLU A 226 18.61 42.31 29.21
C GLU A 226 20.06 42.73 28.93
N THR A 227 21.01 41.78 28.96
CA THR A 227 22.40 42.06 28.59
C THR A 227 22.52 42.53 27.14
N GLN A 228 21.74 41.95 26.22
CA GLN A 228 21.65 42.41 24.84
C GLN A 228 20.96 43.79 24.73
N GLN A 229 19.93 44.07 25.52
CA GLN A 229 19.23 45.37 25.48
C GLN A 229 20.16 46.53 25.88
N ILE A 230 21.01 46.33 26.89
CA ILE A 230 22.00 47.34 27.32
C ILE A 230 23.16 47.43 26.30
N LEU A 231 23.62 46.32 25.74
CA LEU A 231 24.58 46.34 24.61
C LEU A 231 24.04 47.12 23.39
N LYS A 232 22.72 47.08 23.17
CA LYS A 232 22.00 47.79 22.10
C LYS A 232 21.81 49.28 22.39
N SER A 233 21.58 49.69 23.63
CA SER A 233 21.44 51.11 24.01
C SER A 233 22.79 51.83 24.20
N ASP A 234 23.73 51.21 24.90
CA ASP A 234 24.90 51.91 25.47
C ASP A 234 26.17 51.66 24.64
N HIS A 235 26.24 50.55 23.92
CA HIS A 235 27.42 50.12 23.17
C HIS A 235 27.19 49.95 21.65
N GLY A 236 25.97 50.18 21.16
CA GLY A 236 25.64 50.15 19.73
C GLY A 236 25.65 48.76 19.08
N TYR A 237 25.66 47.69 19.87
CA TYR A 237 25.54 46.31 19.39
C TYR A 237 24.07 45.91 19.35
N SER A 238 23.49 45.86 18.15
CA SER A 238 22.09 45.53 17.88
C SER A 238 21.65 44.17 18.46
N GLY A 239 22.58 43.23 18.63
CA GLY A 239 22.29 41.88 19.10
C GLY A 239 23.51 41.13 19.64
N LEU A 240 23.26 39.97 20.23
CA LEU A 240 24.26 39.07 20.79
C LEU A 240 24.37 37.82 19.92
N PHE A 241 25.59 37.39 19.58
CA PHE A 241 25.84 36.24 18.71
C PHE A 241 26.72 35.22 19.43
N ILE A 242 26.09 34.22 20.03
CA ILE A 242 26.73 33.21 20.88
C ILE A 242 27.09 31.99 20.02
N MET A 243 28.38 31.74 19.89
CA MET A 243 28.95 30.65 19.10
C MET A 243 29.50 29.56 20.02
N TRP A 244 29.12 28.30 19.80
CA TRP A 244 29.60 27.17 20.60
C TRP A 244 30.28 26.12 19.72
N ASP A 245 31.60 26.01 19.82
CA ASP A 245 32.40 25.01 19.11
C ASP A 245 32.56 23.72 19.93
N GLU A 246 32.77 22.59 19.24
CA GLU A 246 32.94 21.24 19.84
C GLU A 246 31.73 20.75 20.67
N PHE A 247 30.50 21.23 20.39
CA PHE A 247 29.28 20.93 21.15
C PHE A 247 28.90 19.44 21.19
N THR A 248 29.43 18.62 20.27
CA THR A 248 29.23 17.15 20.19
C THR A 248 29.36 16.46 21.55
N SER A 249 30.33 16.89 22.35
CA SER A 249 30.62 16.29 23.66
C SER A 249 29.48 16.46 24.69
N LEU A 250 28.65 17.50 24.57
CA LEU A 250 27.48 17.75 25.43
C LEU A 250 26.25 16.96 24.98
N LEU A 251 26.19 16.55 23.70
CA LEU A 251 25.15 15.65 23.17
C LEU A 251 25.34 14.19 23.61
N GLU A 252 26.57 13.80 23.97
CA GLU A 252 26.92 12.44 24.39
C GLU A 252 26.73 12.23 25.91
N MET A 253 26.40 13.27 26.68
CA MET A 253 26.14 13.20 28.12
C MET A 253 24.69 12.75 28.43
N PRO A 254 24.45 12.02 29.54
CA PRO A 254 23.10 11.64 29.97
C PRO A 254 22.15 12.83 30.16
N GLU A 255 22.67 13.97 30.62
CA GLU A 255 21.91 15.19 30.92
C GLU A 255 21.58 16.03 29.67
N SER A 256 21.96 15.58 28.48
CA SER A 256 21.87 16.30 27.19
C SER A 256 20.51 16.95 26.90
N GLY A 257 19.40 16.30 27.27
CA GLY A 257 18.05 16.88 27.12
C GLY A 257 17.85 18.19 27.90
N SER A 258 18.50 18.36 29.06
CA SER A 258 18.42 19.58 29.86
C SER A 258 19.20 20.74 29.21
N TYR A 259 20.37 20.45 28.64
CA TYR A 259 21.18 21.42 27.90
C TYR A 259 20.44 21.92 26.65
N LEU A 260 19.75 21.03 25.94
CA LEU A 260 18.96 21.37 24.77
C LEU A 260 17.71 22.18 25.11
N SER A 261 17.06 21.94 26.25
CA SER A 261 15.97 22.80 26.73
C SER A 261 16.43 24.24 26.94
N ILE A 262 17.60 24.43 27.57
CA ILE A 262 18.19 25.78 27.74
C ILE A 262 18.51 26.41 26.37
N LEU A 263 19.11 25.66 25.44
CA LEU A 263 19.35 26.19 24.08
C LEU A 263 18.07 26.54 23.32
N GLN A 264 16.97 25.80 23.51
CA GLN A 264 15.68 26.13 22.89
C GLN A 264 15.10 27.44 23.44
N ASN A 265 15.22 27.69 24.75
CA ASN A 265 14.74 28.94 25.35
C ASN A 265 15.57 30.14 24.85
N ILE A 266 16.90 30.02 24.86
CA ILE A 266 17.80 31.08 24.34
C ILE A 266 17.58 31.29 22.83
N ALA A 267 17.29 30.23 22.06
CA ALA A 267 16.98 30.36 20.64
C ALA A 267 15.61 31.03 20.37
N GLU A 268 14.67 30.98 21.32
CA GLU A 268 13.38 31.68 21.22
C GLU A 268 13.55 33.20 21.21
N LEU A 269 14.54 33.73 21.96
CA LEU A 269 14.89 35.16 21.98
C LEU A 269 15.12 35.71 20.57
N SER A 270 15.76 34.95 19.68
CA SER A 270 16.04 35.38 18.30
C SER A 270 14.80 35.84 17.53
N LYS A 271 13.59 35.39 17.92
CA LYS A 271 12.31 35.78 17.30
C LYS A 271 11.82 37.15 17.73
N ASP A 272 12.21 37.62 18.92
CA ASP A 272 11.95 38.97 19.38
C ASP A 272 12.78 39.97 18.55
N LEU A 273 12.18 41.11 18.22
CA LEU A 273 12.83 42.22 17.52
C LEU A 273 13.57 43.13 18.51
N ASP A 274 13.18 43.12 19.79
CA ASP A 274 13.86 43.87 20.82
C ASP A 274 15.08 43.14 21.40
N GLN A 275 14.94 41.84 21.67
CA GLN A 275 15.99 40.95 22.19
C GLN A 275 16.72 40.12 21.11
N GLU A 276 17.53 40.73 20.25
CA GLU A 276 18.23 40.07 19.13
C GLU A 276 19.39 39.15 19.57
N VAL A 277 19.11 38.06 20.28
CA VAL A 277 20.09 37.03 20.69
C VAL A 277 20.02 35.82 19.76
N TYR A 278 21.15 35.44 19.15
CA TYR A 278 21.25 34.29 18.24
C TYR A 278 22.30 33.29 18.73
N LEU A 279 21.98 32.00 18.61
CA LEU A 279 22.92 30.89 18.81
C LEU A 279 23.48 30.37 17.48
N TYR A 280 24.75 29.95 17.50
CA TYR A 280 25.44 29.29 16.39
C TYR A 280 26.23 28.09 16.95
N ILE A 281 25.65 26.90 16.86
CA ILE A 281 26.17 25.66 17.46
C ILE A 281 26.97 24.87 16.41
N ILE A 282 28.09 24.26 16.79
CA ILE A 282 28.95 23.47 15.90
C ILE A 282 29.14 22.06 16.47
N SER A 283 28.85 21.01 15.70
CA SER A 283 28.97 19.60 16.12
C SER A 283 29.44 18.64 15.02
N HIS A 284 29.74 17.40 15.41
CA HIS A 284 30.04 16.27 14.52
C HIS A 284 28.87 15.29 14.35
N ARG A 285 27.94 15.27 15.32
CA ARG A 285 26.68 14.50 15.27
C ARG A 285 25.49 15.43 15.13
N ARG A 286 24.43 14.95 14.50
CA ARG A 286 23.11 15.61 14.49
C ARG A 286 22.31 15.31 15.76
N PRO A 287 21.31 16.12 16.13
CA PRO A 287 20.36 15.80 17.20
C PRO A 287 19.67 14.44 17.02
N GLU A 288 19.36 14.01 15.80
CA GLU A 288 18.72 12.70 15.52
C GLU A 288 19.62 11.49 15.83
N GLN A 289 20.93 11.70 16.03
CA GLN A 289 21.93 10.66 16.28
C GLN A 289 22.26 10.52 17.79
N THR A 290 21.35 10.98 18.65
CA THR A 290 21.49 11.10 20.11
C THR A 290 20.19 10.56 20.77
N PRO A 291 20.18 10.23 22.08
CA PRO A 291 19.08 9.48 22.70
C PRO A 291 17.81 10.31 23.02
N LEU A 292 17.47 11.29 22.18
CA LEU A 292 16.36 12.23 22.36
C LEU A 292 15.03 11.68 21.85
N SER A 293 13.91 12.28 22.30
CA SER A 293 12.61 11.97 21.71
C SER A 293 12.41 12.69 20.36
N GLN A 294 11.59 12.10 19.48
CA GLN A 294 11.24 12.71 18.19
C GLN A 294 10.50 14.06 18.36
N SER A 295 9.81 14.27 19.48
CA SER A 295 9.19 15.55 19.85
C SER A 295 10.23 16.64 20.12
N ASP A 296 11.28 16.34 20.89
CA ASP A 296 12.29 17.33 21.29
C ASP A 296 13.12 17.79 20.10
N ILE A 297 13.49 16.83 19.22
CA ILE A 297 14.15 17.07 17.94
C ILE A 297 13.32 18.01 17.07
N LYS A 298 12.02 17.75 16.92
CA LYS A 298 11.13 18.60 16.12
C LYS A 298 11.03 20.02 16.68
N HIS A 299 10.92 20.17 18.00
CA HIS A 299 10.88 21.48 18.66
C HIS A 299 12.23 22.23 18.62
N LEU A 300 13.34 21.52 18.42
CA LEU A 300 14.64 22.12 18.10
C LEU A 300 14.66 22.69 16.67
N GLN A 301 14.28 21.89 15.67
CA GLN A 301 14.22 22.27 14.24
C GLN A 301 13.21 23.42 13.97
N GLU A 302 12.19 23.56 14.81
CA GLU A 302 11.27 24.70 14.79
C GLU A 302 11.96 26.03 15.15
N ARG A 303 13.11 26.02 15.84
CA ARG A 303 13.83 27.22 16.36
C ARG A 303 15.24 27.41 15.80
N ILE A 304 15.89 26.33 15.43
CA ILE A 304 17.27 26.29 14.93
C ILE A 304 17.26 25.77 13.48
N LYS A 305 18.09 26.33 12.60
CA LYS A 305 18.30 25.88 11.22
C LYS A 305 19.57 25.03 11.17
N ASP A 306 19.45 23.79 10.73
CA ASP A 306 20.57 22.85 10.64
C ASP A 306 21.24 22.88 9.25
N PHE A 307 22.57 22.77 9.20
CA PHE A 307 23.37 22.82 7.97
C PHE A 307 24.50 21.78 7.94
N ASP A 308 24.57 21.01 6.85
CA ASP A 308 25.59 19.98 6.62
C ASP A 308 26.88 20.52 6.00
N TYR A 309 27.88 20.73 6.85
CA TYR A 309 29.21 21.20 6.49
C TYR A 309 30.22 20.03 6.38
N SER A 310 30.13 19.30 5.27
CA SER A 310 31.25 18.55 4.70
C SER A 310 31.88 19.36 3.57
N MET A 311 33.21 19.26 3.38
CA MET A 311 33.84 19.89 2.22
C MET A 311 33.54 19.10 0.94
N GLU A 312 33.42 19.83 -0.18
CA GLU A 312 33.16 19.25 -1.49
C GLU A 312 34.48 18.97 -2.22
N PRO A 313 34.56 17.96 -3.10
CA PRO A 313 35.81 17.64 -3.83
C PRO A 313 36.40 18.84 -4.56
N ILE A 314 35.51 19.69 -5.08
CA ILE A 314 35.81 20.98 -5.72
C ILE A 314 36.58 21.94 -4.80
N THR A 315 36.21 22.04 -3.53
CA THR A 315 36.92 22.87 -2.53
C THR A 315 38.32 22.32 -2.27
N THR A 316 38.48 20.99 -2.26
CA THR A 316 39.79 20.36 -2.03
C THR A 316 40.83 20.79 -3.07
N TYR A 317 40.47 20.94 -4.36
CA TYR A 317 41.41 21.45 -5.37
C TYR A 317 41.83 22.89 -5.12
N GLN A 318 40.89 23.77 -4.73
CA GLN A 318 41.20 25.17 -4.40
C GLN A 318 42.12 25.28 -3.17
N ILE A 319 41.96 24.37 -2.22
CA ILE A 319 42.82 24.25 -1.04
C ILE A 319 44.22 23.75 -1.40
N MET A 320 44.33 22.64 -2.13
CA MET A 320 45.63 22.13 -2.64
C MET A 320 46.34 23.19 -3.48
N TYR A 321 45.60 23.87 -4.36
CA TYR A 321 46.09 24.99 -5.16
C TYR A 321 46.63 26.14 -4.29
N THR A 322 46.01 26.44 -3.16
CA THR A 322 46.43 27.53 -2.26
C THR A 322 47.62 27.12 -1.38
N ALA A 323 47.74 25.83 -1.04
CA ALA A 323 48.86 25.29 -0.29
C ALA A 323 50.15 25.19 -1.11
N ILE A 324 50.07 24.91 -2.42
CA ILE A 324 51.22 24.80 -3.32
C ILE A 324 51.68 26.19 -3.80
N GLN A 325 52.86 26.62 -3.35
CA GLN A 325 53.49 27.88 -3.76
C GLN A 325 54.32 27.70 -5.04
N ARG A 326 54.17 28.61 -6.02
CA ARG A 326 54.92 28.61 -7.29
C ARG A 326 56.04 29.65 -7.21
N ASN A 327 57.27 29.19 -7.00
CA ASN A 327 58.44 30.05 -6.81
C ASN A 327 59.01 30.57 -8.14
N ASP A 328 58.85 29.80 -9.23
CA ASP A 328 59.04 30.29 -10.61
C ASP A 328 57.80 29.95 -11.46
N PRO A 329 56.79 30.84 -11.51
CA PRO A 329 55.57 30.59 -12.27
C PRO A 329 55.79 30.41 -13.77
N LYS A 330 56.86 30.98 -14.35
CA LYS A 330 57.13 30.87 -15.79
C LYS A 330 57.61 29.47 -16.16
N LYS A 331 58.64 28.97 -15.48
CA LYS A 331 59.15 27.60 -15.73
C LYS A 331 58.14 26.52 -15.35
N TRP A 332 57.28 26.80 -14.36
CA TRP A 332 56.19 25.90 -14.00
C TRP A 332 55.13 25.83 -15.11
N GLU A 333 54.68 26.95 -15.67
CA GLU A 333 53.81 26.96 -16.85
C GLU A 333 54.49 26.32 -18.06
N GLU A 334 55.77 26.60 -18.33
CA GLU A 334 56.52 25.97 -19.43
C GLU A 334 56.48 24.43 -19.35
N LYS A 335 56.73 23.83 -18.17
CA LYS A 335 56.59 22.37 -18.00
C LYS A 335 55.14 21.91 -18.12
N LYS A 336 54.18 22.58 -17.46
CA LYS A 336 52.76 22.23 -17.52
C LYS A 336 52.23 22.21 -18.96
N ASN A 337 52.66 23.15 -19.80
CA ASN A 337 52.18 23.29 -21.18
C ASN A 337 52.57 22.13 -22.12
N HIS A 338 53.53 21.28 -21.74
CA HIS A 338 53.83 20.04 -22.50
C HIS A 338 52.66 19.05 -22.45
N HIS A 339 51.88 19.05 -21.36
CA HIS A 339 50.74 18.16 -21.13
C HIS A 339 49.40 18.90 -21.22
N ARG A 340 49.38 20.07 -21.89
CA ARG A 340 48.24 21.01 -21.85
C ARG A 340 46.93 20.38 -22.28
N ASP A 341 46.91 19.67 -23.40
CA ASP A 341 45.69 19.20 -24.02
C ASP A 341 45.11 17.98 -23.26
N ASP A 342 45.98 17.11 -22.74
CA ASP A 342 45.59 16.02 -21.84
C ASP A 342 45.05 16.54 -20.50
N ILE A 343 45.75 17.48 -19.85
CA ILE A 343 45.27 18.12 -18.61
C ILE A 343 43.93 18.81 -18.85
N THR A 344 43.78 19.57 -19.94
CA THR A 344 42.53 20.29 -20.25
C THR A 344 41.38 19.31 -20.49
N SER A 345 41.60 18.28 -21.31
CA SER A 345 40.60 17.24 -21.55
C SER A 345 40.21 16.48 -20.28
N LEU A 346 41.17 16.12 -19.42
CA LEU A 346 40.87 15.46 -18.15
C LEU A 346 40.08 16.37 -17.20
N VAL A 347 40.47 17.64 -17.09
CA VAL A 347 39.77 18.64 -16.28
C VAL A 347 38.33 18.84 -16.77
N ASP A 348 38.11 18.91 -18.08
CA ASP A 348 36.77 19.04 -18.65
C ASP A 348 35.90 17.78 -18.43
N THR A 349 36.49 16.58 -18.49
CA THR A 349 35.79 15.31 -18.17
C THR A 349 35.47 15.17 -16.67
N ILE A 350 36.39 15.58 -15.78
CA ILE A 350 36.24 15.44 -14.33
C ILE A 350 35.30 16.52 -13.75
N LEU A 351 35.28 17.71 -14.34
CA LEU A 351 34.58 18.90 -13.85
C LEU A 351 33.58 19.46 -14.88
N ASP A 352 32.86 18.59 -15.59
CA ASP A 352 31.81 19.05 -16.51
C ASP A 352 30.78 19.96 -15.80
N GLY A 353 30.26 20.95 -16.53
CA GLY A 353 29.40 22.01 -16.00
C GLY A 353 30.02 22.96 -14.94
N SER A 354 31.25 22.72 -14.47
CA SER A 354 31.88 23.52 -13.40
C SER A 354 32.48 24.84 -13.89
N SER A 355 32.64 25.81 -12.97
CA SER A 355 33.18 27.14 -13.30
C SER A 355 34.64 27.11 -13.77
N PHE A 356 35.05 28.16 -14.48
CA PHE A 356 36.42 28.30 -14.99
C PHE A 356 37.47 28.32 -13.88
N GLU A 357 37.19 28.95 -12.73
CA GLU A 357 38.09 29.00 -11.57
C GLU A 357 38.26 27.61 -10.94
N ILE A 358 37.19 26.81 -10.89
CA ILE A 358 37.22 25.44 -10.38
C ILE A 358 38.04 24.53 -11.32
N LYS A 359 37.77 24.59 -12.62
CA LYS A 359 38.54 23.88 -13.65
C LYS A 359 40.02 24.26 -13.62
N ARG A 360 40.32 25.57 -13.53
CA ARG A 360 41.67 26.08 -13.36
C ARG A 360 42.33 25.55 -12.09
N SER A 361 41.62 25.52 -10.96
CA SER A 361 42.18 25.07 -9.69
C SER A 361 42.69 23.62 -9.77
N LEU A 362 41.98 22.73 -10.46
CA LEU A 362 42.42 21.36 -10.74
C LEU A 362 43.56 21.30 -11.78
N SER A 363 43.45 22.06 -12.88
CA SER A 363 44.50 22.16 -13.92
C SER A 363 45.85 22.62 -13.34
N ASP A 364 45.81 23.54 -12.39
CA ASP A 364 46.98 24.17 -11.79
C ASP A 364 47.60 23.35 -10.62
N LEU A 365 47.17 22.10 -10.39
CA LEU A 365 47.80 21.19 -9.41
C LEU A 365 49.03 20.44 -9.94
N PHE A 366 49.39 20.63 -11.22
CA PHE A 366 50.60 20.05 -11.83
C PHE A 366 51.85 20.26 -10.94
N PRO A 367 52.63 19.21 -10.60
CA PRO A 367 52.70 17.90 -11.25
C PRO A 367 51.71 16.82 -10.74
N ILE A 368 50.75 17.13 -9.86
CA ILE A 368 49.73 16.14 -9.50
C ILE A 368 48.84 15.88 -10.72
N HIS A 369 48.67 14.61 -11.11
CA HIS A 369 47.81 14.25 -12.24
C HIS A 369 46.34 14.57 -11.92
N PRO A 370 45.55 15.19 -12.83
CA PRO A 370 44.18 15.63 -12.52
C PRO A 370 43.27 14.53 -11.97
N TYR A 371 43.39 13.30 -12.50
CA TYR A 371 42.62 12.16 -12.02
C TYR A 371 43.12 11.64 -10.66
N SER A 372 44.41 11.76 -10.36
CA SER A 372 44.99 11.37 -9.07
C SER A 372 44.64 12.38 -7.98
N ALA A 373 44.59 13.67 -8.32
CA ALA A 373 44.01 14.70 -7.47
C ALA A 373 42.52 14.39 -7.19
N TYR A 374 41.71 14.11 -8.22
CA TYR A 374 40.31 13.70 -8.07
C TYR A 374 40.13 12.55 -7.08
N LEU A 375 40.81 11.43 -7.30
CA LEU A 375 40.73 10.24 -6.44
C LEU A 375 41.23 10.48 -5.00
N SER A 376 42.25 11.32 -4.80
CA SER A 376 42.73 11.66 -3.46
C SER A 376 41.67 12.38 -2.60
N THR A 377 40.74 13.12 -3.22
CA THR A 377 39.61 13.75 -2.51
C THR A 377 38.60 12.75 -1.97
N TYR A 378 38.53 11.55 -2.55
CA TYR A 378 37.69 10.44 -2.07
C TYR A 378 38.44 9.56 -1.06
N PHE A 379 39.75 9.39 -1.24
CA PHE A 379 40.58 8.64 -0.29
C PHE A 379 40.54 9.27 1.11
N ALA A 380 40.73 10.59 1.20
CA ALA A 380 40.69 11.33 2.46
C ALA A 380 39.27 11.49 3.09
N ARG A 381 38.23 10.94 2.45
CA ARG A 381 36.88 10.74 3.04
C ARG A 381 36.68 9.31 3.53
N THR A 382 37.31 8.36 2.83
CA THR A 382 37.06 6.91 2.98
C THR A 382 37.88 6.31 4.12
N ILE A 383 39.16 6.69 4.21
CA ILE A 383 40.16 6.01 5.05
C ILE A 383 40.69 6.97 6.13
N GLY A 384 40.97 8.21 5.73
CA GLY A 384 41.07 9.30 6.69
C GLY A 384 39.68 9.64 7.25
N SER A 385 39.47 9.46 8.56
CA SER A 385 38.30 10.00 9.28
C SER A 385 38.34 11.54 9.42
N ARG A 386 39.27 12.20 8.70
CA ARG A 386 39.71 13.58 8.85
C ARG A 386 40.25 14.07 7.52
N GLU A 387 39.77 15.22 7.06
CA GLU A 387 40.23 15.88 5.82
C GLU A 387 41.74 16.27 5.89
N ARG A 388 42.31 16.25 7.11
CA ARG A 388 43.75 16.29 7.43
C ARG A 388 44.60 15.30 6.62
N SER A 389 44.08 14.15 6.20
CA SER A 389 44.86 13.17 5.40
C SER A 389 45.41 13.74 4.08
N ILE A 390 44.76 14.75 3.48
CA ILE A 390 45.30 15.49 2.31
C ILE A 390 46.48 16.40 2.70
N PHE A 391 46.37 17.11 3.83
CA PHE A 391 47.43 18.00 4.29
C PHE A 391 48.66 17.23 4.77
N ASN A 392 48.46 16.09 5.43
CA ASN A 392 49.50 15.11 5.72
C ASN A 392 50.19 14.65 4.43
N PHE A 393 49.43 14.23 3.40
CA PHE A 393 49.98 13.82 2.11
C PHE A 393 50.78 14.92 1.42
N LEU A 394 50.35 16.19 1.52
CA LEU A 394 51.12 17.29 0.96
C LEU A 394 52.47 17.48 1.69
N HIS A 395 52.45 17.58 3.02
CA HIS A 395 53.62 17.93 3.82
C HIS A 395 54.60 16.77 4.13
N ASP A 396 54.19 15.50 3.96
CA ASP A 396 55.03 14.35 4.29
C ASP A 396 56.29 14.28 3.40
N GLU A 397 57.46 14.34 4.05
CA GLU A 397 58.77 14.38 3.40
C GLU A 397 59.30 13.00 2.97
N GLU A 398 58.75 11.90 3.47
CA GLU A 398 59.25 10.54 3.26
C GLU A 398 58.52 9.81 2.13
N ARG A 399 57.24 10.13 1.91
CA ARG A 399 56.30 9.44 1.01
C ARG A 399 55.33 10.39 0.29
N GLY A 400 55.09 11.58 0.83
CA GLY A 400 54.13 12.56 0.30
C GLY A 400 54.59 13.39 -0.90
N PHE A 401 53.82 14.45 -1.19
CA PHE A 401 54.11 15.39 -2.30
C PHE A 401 55.46 16.08 -2.15
N VAL A 402 55.87 16.46 -0.93
CA VAL A 402 57.21 17.01 -0.66
C VAL A 402 58.30 16.02 -1.08
N LYS A 403 58.16 14.72 -0.78
CA LYS A 403 59.09 13.70 -1.27
C LYS A 403 59.10 13.63 -2.80
N TYR A 404 57.93 13.65 -3.44
CA TYR A 404 57.80 13.62 -4.89
C TYR A 404 58.54 14.81 -5.55
N ILE A 405 58.28 16.05 -5.13
CA ILE A 405 58.90 17.22 -5.77
C ILE A 405 60.41 17.32 -5.50
N LYS A 406 60.91 16.80 -4.36
CA LYS A 406 62.34 16.69 -4.06
C LYS A 406 63.06 15.64 -4.93
N THR A 407 62.34 14.71 -5.57
CA THR A 407 62.89 13.55 -6.28
C THR A 407 62.57 13.49 -7.77
N ASN A 408 61.59 14.24 -8.27
CA ASN A 408 61.09 14.20 -9.65
C ASN A 408 61.20 15.56 -10.37
N PRO A 409 61.17 15.59 -11.72
CA PRO A 409 61.15 14.43 -12.63
C PRO A 409 62.51 13.72 -12.71
N GLN A 410 62.51 12.41 -12.88
CA GLN A 410 63.74 11.60 -13.11
C GLN A 410 64.03 11.32 -14.60
N GLY A 411 63.19 11.83 -15.49
CA GLY A 411 63.27 11.71 -16.94
C GLY A 411 61.94 12.17 -17.55
N GLU A 412 61.82 12.11 -18.88
CA GLU A 412 60.59 12.49 -19.59
C GLU A 412 59.40 11.59 -19.22
N LEU A 413 59.66 10.34 -18.82
CA LEU A 413 58.66 9.36 -18.37
C LEU A 413 57.96 9.68 -17.02
N TYR A 414 58.46 10.63 -16.24
CA TYR A 414 58.07 10.82 -14.82
C TYR A 414 57.65 12.26 -14.50
N ASP A 415 56.88 12.88 -15.38
CA ASP A 415 56.42 14.26 -15.22
C ASP A 415 55.22 14.43 -14.26
N PHE A 416 54.42 13.37 -14.03
CA PHE A 416 53.22 13.38 -13.18
C PHE A 416 53.37 12.57 -11.89
N LEU A 417 52.64 12.99 -10.84
CA LEU A 417 52.34 12.19 -9.64
C LEU A 417 51.03 11.45 -9.89
N THR A 418 51.13 10.13 -10.08
CA THR A 418 50.04 9.23 -10.48
C THR A 418 49.41 8.45 -9.32
N VAL A 419 48.31 7.76 -9.62
CA VAL A 419 47.39 7.10 -8.67
C VAL A 419 48.04 6.00 -7.81
N ASP A 420 49.08 5.34 -8.33
CA ASP A 420 49.87 4.33 -7.62
C ASP A 420 50.63 4.91 -6.42
N LEU A 421 51.10 6.16 -6.52
CA LEU A 421 51.77 6.85 -5.41
C LEU A 421 50.76 7.30 -4.34
N ILE A 422 49.51 7.57 -4.72
CA ILE A 422 48.41 7.82 -3.78
C ILE A 422 48.08 6.53 -3.00
N PHE A 423 47.99 5.39 -3.69
CA PHE A 423 47.81 4.09 -3.04
C PHE A 423 48.95 3.77 -2.06
N ASP A 424 50.21 3.91 -2.49
CA ASP A 424 51.37 3.58 -1.67
C ASP A 424 51.57 4.50 -0.46
N TYR A 425 51.17 5.77 -0.57
CA TYR A 425 51.17 6.69 0.58
C TYR A 425 50.22 6.22 1.69
N PHE A 426 49.00 5.84 1.30
CA PHE A 426 47.91 5.54 2.22
C PHE A 426 47.72 4.05 2.54
N LEU A 427 48.45 3.13 1.88
CA LEU A 427 48.42 1.70 2.18
C LEU A 427 48.53 1.39 3.70
N PRO A 428 49.43 2.01 4.49
CA PRO A 428 49.48 1.78 5.93
C PRO A 428 48.43 2.56 6.76
N GLU A 429 47.50 3.29 6.15
CA GLU A 429 46.21 3.67 6.77
C GLU A 429 45.14 2.62 6.43
N LEU A 430 45.07 2.17 5.17
CA LEU A 430 44.19 1.09 4.71
C LEU A 430 44.42 -0.22 5.48
N GLU A 431 45.67 -0.62 5.73
CA GLU A 431 46.07 -1.79 6.53
C GLU A 431 45.58 -1.77 7.99
N LYS A 432 45.05 -0.63 8.47
CA LYS A 432 44.49 -0.47 9.83
C LYS A 432 42.97 -0.43 9.84
N MET A 433 42.31 -0.72 8.71
CA MET A 433 40.85 -0.70 8.60
C MET A 433 40.28 -2.12 8.69
N ASP A 434 39.55 -2.39 9.77
CA ASP A 434 38.87 -3.66 10.02
C ASP A 434 37.54 -3.83 9.24
N ASP A 435 37.27 -3.01 8.23
CA ASP A 435 36.02 -3.08 7.44
C ASP A 435 36.10 -4.09 6.29
N ILE A 436 34.99 -4.77 6.02
CA ILE A 436 34.88 -5.87 5.04
C ILE A 436 35.34 -5.45 3.63
N ASN A 437 35.11 -4.20 3.24
CA ASN A 437 35.51 -3.72 1.92
C ASN A 437 37.02 -3.53 1.86
N SER A 438 37.61 -2.78 2.79
CA SER A 438 39.07 -2.58 2.86
C SER A 438 39.83 -3.91 2.97
N LEU A 439 39.36 -4.83 3.81
CA LEU A 439 39.91 -6.17 3.94
C LEU A 439 39.81 -6.99 2.63
N SER A 440 38.76 -6.81 1.82
CA SER A 440 38.66 -7.46 0.49
C SER A 440 39.67 -6.91 -0.52
N ILE A 441 39.98 -5.60 -0.48
CA ILE A 441 40.97 -4.97 -1.35
C ILE A 441 42.39 -5.38 -0.94
N LEU A 442 42.70 -5.33 0.36
CA LEU A 442 43.96 -5.81 0.92
C LEU A 442 44.18 -7.31 0.66
N GLY A 443 43.14 -8.12 0.79
CA GLY A 443 43.19 -9.56 0.49
C GLY A 443 43.57 -9.85 -0.96
N ASN A 444 42.98 -9.13 -1.93
CA ASN A 444 43.35 -9.24 -3.34
C ASN A 444 44.80 -8.75 -3.57
N TYR A 445 45.15 -7.55 -3.07
CA TYR A 445 46.50 -6.98 -3.19
C TYR A 445 47.60 -7.92 -2.65
N ASN A 446 47.44 -8.42 -1.43
CA ASN A 446 48.41 -9.29 -0.77
C ASN A 446 48.50 -10.69 -1.41
N THR A 447 47.48 -11.11 -2.17
CA THR A 447 47.50 -12.39 -2.91
C THR A 447 48.19 -12.26 -4.27
N TYR A 448 48.00 -11.15 -4.99
CA TYR A 448 48.39 -11.03 -6.41
C TYR A 448 49.50 -10.00 -6.72
N SER A 449 49.86 -9.13 -5.77
CA SER A 449 50.99 -8.18 -5.89
C SER A 449 52.27 -8.84 -6.42
N ASP A 450 52.60 -10.00 -5.88
CA ASP A 450 53.79 -10.79 -6.21
C ASP A 450 53.74 -11.44 -7.60
N LEU A 451 52.54 -11.65 -8.16
CA LEU A 451 52.32 -12.18 -9.51
C LEU A 451 52.44 -11.04 -10.54
N ILE A 452 51.79 -9.92 -10.27
CA ILE A 452 51.75 -8.75 -11.16
C ILE A 452 53.13 -8.06 -11.23
N SER A 453 53.82 -7.92 -10.11
CA SER A 453 55.17 -7.31 -10.07
C SER A 453 56.22 -8.15 -10.82
N LYS A 454 56.01 -9.47 -10.96
CA LYS A 454 56.85 -10.36 -11.81
C LYS A 454 56.51 -10.26 -13.30
N LYS A 455 55.33 -9.72 -13.65
CA LYS A 455 54.90 -9.50 -15.04
C LYS A 455 55.43 -8.16 -15.56
N ASP A 456 55.10 -7.06 -14.89
CA ASP A 456 55.63 -5.72 -15.15
C ASP A 456 55.35 -4.78 -13.95
N ASN A 457 56.34 -3.98 -13.56
CA ASN A 457 56.15 -2.89 -12.59
C ASN A 457 55.13 -1.84 -13.06
N ASN A 458 54.98 -1.62 -14.37
CA ASN A 458 53.96 -0.73 -14.90
C ASN A 458 52.54 -1.31 -14.80
N TYR A 459 52.38 -2.64 -14.95
CA TYR A 459 51.11 -3.31 -14.67
C TYR A 459 50.73 -3.16 -13.19
N MET A 460 51.71 -3.20 -12.28
CA MET A 460 51.48 -2.97 -10.85
C MET A 460 50.94 -1.56 -10.53
N LYS A 461 51.33 -0.53 -11.30
CA LYS A 461 50.75 0.83 -11.17
C LYS A 461 49.27 0.85 -11.58
N ILE A 462 48.96 0.25 -12.73
CA ILE A 462 47.60 0.18 -13.29
C ILE A 462 46.67 -0.61 -12.36
N TYR A 463 47.15 -1.74 -11.83
CA TYR A 463 46.45 -2.55 -10.84
C TYR A 463 46.14 -1.77 -9.55
N LYS A 464 47.08 -1.00 -8.98
CA LYS A 464 46.81 -0.13 -7.82
C LYS A 464 45.70 0.90 -8.11
N GLY A 465 45.66 1.47 -9.31
CA GLY A 465 44.56 2.32 -9.76
C GLY A 465 43.20 1.60 -9.78
N LEU A 466 43.16 0.38 -10.34
CA LEU A 466 41.96 -0.46 -10.37
C LEU A 466 41.47 -0.87 -8.96
N LEU A 467 42.38 -1.16 -8.03
CA LEU A 467 42.06 -1.43 -6.63
C LEU A 467 41.43 -0.21 -5.94
N LEU A 468 41.88 1.00 -6.24
CA LEU A 468 41.29 2.23 -5.69
C LEU A 468 39.86 2.49 -6.19
N LEU A 469 39.56 2.24 -7.46
CA LEU A 469 38.17 2.31 -7.94
C LEU A 469 37.28 1.30 -7.22
N ASN A 470 37.77 0.07 -7.04
CA ASN A 470 37.06 -0.96 -6.28
C ASN A 470 36.81 -0.55 -4.82
N LEU A 471 37.80 0.04 -4.15
CA LEU A 471 37.67 0.58 -2.79
C LEU A 471 36.56 1.64 -2.73
N PHE A 472 36.67 2.71 -3.53
CA PHE A 472 35.73 3.83 -3.49
C PHE A 472 34.30 3.44 -3.89
N VAL A 473 34.15 2.57 -4.90
CA VAL A 473 32.85 2.07 -5.34
C VAL A 473 32.19 1.17 -4.31
N LYS A 474 32.96 0.49 -3.45
CA LYS A 474 32.40 -0.27 -2.33
C LYS A 474 32.00 0.63 -1.16
N THR A 475 32.87 1.55 -0.74
CA THR A 475 32.66 2.36 0.48
C THR A 475 31.67 3.51 0.30
N LEU A 476 31.69 4.21 -0.84
CA LEU A 476 30.88 5.41 -1.05
C LEU A 476 29.42 5.12 -1.45
N LYS A 477 29.10 3.87 -1.85
CA LYS A 477 27.72 3.42 -2.17
C LYS A 477 26.71 3.61 -1.03
N VAL A 478 27.17 3.88 0.20
CA VAL A 478 26.33 4.04 1.40
C VAL A 478 26.00 5.51 1.72
N ALA A 479 26.82 6.48 1.30
CA ALA A 479 26.74 7.86 1.79
C ALA A 479 25.88 8.79 0.91
N ASP A 480 26.27 8.99 -0.36
CA ASP A 480 25.78 10.12 -1.18
C ASP A 480 24.74 9.73 -2.25
N GLY A 481 24.41 8.46 -2.40
CA GLY A 481 23.45 7.95 -3.41
C GLY A 481 23.88 8.08 -4.88
N ILE A 482 24.94 8.85 -5.16
CA ILE A 482 25.48 9.12 -6.49
C ILE A 482 26.89 8.53 -6.60
N SER A 483 27.00 7.28 -7.04
CA SER A 483 28.29 6.76 -7.53
C SER A 483 28.57 7.41 -8.90
N SER A 484 29.44 8.43 -8.91
CA SER A 484 29.86 9.11 -10.15
C SER A 484 30.37 8.10 -11.18
N SER A 485 30.07 8.33 -12.46
CA SER A 485 30.52 7.47 -13.57
C SER A 485 32.03 7.21 -13.53
N LEU A 486 32.79 8.25 -13.17
CA LEU A 486 34.26 8.28 -13.05
C LEU A 486 34.84 7.43 -11.90
N LEU A 487 34.02 6.82 -11.04
CA LEU A 487 34.53 5.90 -10.01
C LEU A 487 34.39 4.42 -10.40
N LYS A 488 33.61 4.09 -11.44
CA LYS A 488 33.38 2.69 -11.85
C LYS A 488 34.69 2.00 -12.27
N PRO A 489 35.01 0.78 -11.78
CA PRO A 489 36.20 0.04 -12.22
C PRO A 489 36.02 -0.50 -13.65
N ASN A 490 36.14 0.37 -14.66
CA ASN A 490 36.09 0.02 -16.07
C ASN A 490 37.35 0.51 -16.80
N GLU A 491 37.55 0.00 -18.01
CA GLU A 491 38.71 0.25 -18.87
C GLU A 491 38.87 1.72 -19.27
N GLU A 492 37.75 2.42 -19.46
CA GLU A 492 37.68 3.86 -19.71
C GLU A 492 38.26 4.68 -18.55
N ASN A 493 37.77 4.48 -17.32
CA ASN A 493 38.23 5.21 -16.14
C ASN A 493 39.69 4.90 -15.80
N VAL A 494 40.11 3.63 -15.91
CA VAL A 494 41.51 3.26 -15.71
C VAL A 494 42.41 3.91 -16.77
N SER A 495 41.96 4.03 -18.02
CA SER A 495 42.69 4.78 -19.06
C SER A 495 42.78 6.27 -18.73
N LEU A 496 41.70 6.88 -18.23
CA LEU A 496 41.70 8.28 -17.80
C LEU A 496 42.60 8.56 -16.58
N MET A 497 42.94 7.55 -15.75
CA MET A 497 43.90 7.72 -14.65
C MET A 497 45.33 8.04 -15.11
N PHE A 498 45.69 7.59 -16.31
CA PHE A 498 47.06 7.60 -16.80
C PHE A 498 47.26 8.42 -18.08
N LYS A 499 46.18 8.98 -18.65
CA LYS A 499 46.20 9.84 -19.83
C LYS A 499 47.25 10.97 -19.71
N GLY A 500 48.03 11.20 -20.77
CA GLY A 500 49.23 12.05 -20.72
C GLY A 500 50.49 11.32 -20.22
N THR A 501 50.42 10.02 -19.91
CA THR A 501 51.59 9.17 -19.64
C THR A 501 51.61 7.95 -20.57
N GLU A 502 52.80 7.36 -20.78
CA GLU A 502 52.99 6.16 -21.59
C GLU A 502 52.13 4.96 -21.11
N LEU A 503 51.83 4.90 -19.82
CA LEU A 503 51.01 3.83 -19.20
C LEU A 503 49.63 3.70 -19.86
N THR A 504 49.08 4.78 -20.43
CA THR A 504 47.80 4.76 -21.16
C THR A 504 47.76 3.70 -22.26
N GLN A 505 48.89 3.47 -22.95
CA GLN A 505 48.95 2.58 -24.12
C GLN A 505 48.84 1.09 -23.76
N ILE A 506 49.13 0.72 -22.50
CA ILE A 506 49.15 -0.67 -22.02
C ILE A 506 48.00 -1.00 -21.04
N VAL A 507 47.03 -0.09 -20.86
CA VAL A 507 45.89 -0.32 -19.96
C VAL A 507 45.03 -1.51 -20.42
N THR A 508 44.67 -1.58 -21.70
CA THR A 508 43.88 -2.70 -22.26
C THR A 508 44.60 -4.03 -22.12
N ASP A 509 45.91 -4.09 -22.39
CA ASP A 509 46.73 -5.31 -22.21
C ASP A 509 46.84 -5.73 -20.74
N CYS A 510 47.01 -4.77 -19.83
CA CYS A 510 47.08 -5.01 -18.39
C CYS A 510 45.76 -5.52 -17.82
N LEU A 511 44.64 -4.89 -18.20
CA LEU A 511 43.30 -5.32 -17.78
C LEU A 511 42.89 -6.66 -18.40
N SER A 512 43.32 -6.96 -19.63
CA SER A 512 43.11 -8.27 -20.25
C SER A 512 43.90 -9.38 -19.55
N PHE A 513 45.12 -9.08 -19.08
CA PHE A 513 45.91 -10.00 -18.25
C PHE A 513 45.26 -10.23 -16.87
N ILE A 514 44.75 -9.17 -16.22
CA ILE A 514 44.06 -9.27 -14.92
C ILE A 514 42.78 -10.12 -15.00
N ASP A 515 42.08 -10.07 -16.14
CA ASP A 515 40.91 -10.90 -16.46
C ASP A 515 41.28 -12.38 -16.71
N HIS A 516 42.29 -12.60 -17.57
CA HIS A 516 42.78 -13.91 -17.98
C HIS A 516 43.37 -14.74 -16.83
N GLU A 517 44.18 -14.11 -15.96
CA GLU A 517 44.73 -14.77 -14.77
C GLU A 517 43.72 -14.83 -13.60
N HIS A 518 42.46 -14.43 -13.84
CA HIS A 518 41.35 -14.41 -12.87
C HIS A 518 41.66 -13.65 -11.57
N ILE A 519 42.47 -12.59 -11.67
CA ILE A 519 42.87 -11.72 -10.54
C ILE A 519 41.69 -10.81 -10.15
N ILE A 520 41.04 -10.22 -11.16
CA ILE A 520 39.75 -9.52 -11.06
C ILE A 520 39.03 -9.72 -12.40
N VAL A 521 37.91 -10.44 -12.40
CA VAL A 521 37.20 -10.80 -13.66
C VAL A 521 36.25 -9.68 -14.11
N LYS A 522 36.18 -9.44 -15.42
CA LYS A 522 35.31 -8.46 -16.08
C LYS A 522 33.86 -8.97 -16.12
N ASN A 523 32.96 -8.32 -15.38
CA ASN A 523 31.55 -8.71 -15.34
C ASN A 523 30.79 -8.31 -16.63
N PRO A 524 29.56 -8.81 -16.88
CA PRO A 524 28.78 -8.51 -18.08
C PRO A 524 28.41 -7.03 -18.30
N ASN A 525 28.64 -6.14 -17.32
CA ASN A 525 28.50 -4.69 -17.46
C ASN A 525 29.83 -4.00 -17.82
N GLY A 526 30.88 -4.75 -18.14
CA GLY A 526 32.22 -4.26 -18.44
C GLY A 526 33.02 -3.81 -17.21
N LEU A 527 32.59 -4.18 -15.99
CA LEU A 527 33.22 -3.74 -14.74
C LEU A 527 34.08 -4.83 -14.12
N TYR A 528 35.28 -4.45 -13.70
CA TYR A 528 36.24 -5.27 -12.94
C TYR A 528 35.96 -5.10 -11.44
N GLU A 529 34.83 -5.62 -10.95
CA GLU A 529 34.42 -5.53 -9.54
C GLU A 529 34.91 -6.75 -8.72
N ILE A 530 35.72 -6.50 -7.68
CA ILE A 530 36.09 -7.50 -6.66
C ILE A 530 34.86 -7.84 -5.81
N GLY A 531 34.51 -9.11 -5.66
CA GLY A 531 33.42 -9.54 -4.77
C GLY A 531 33.65 -9.19 -3.29
N SER A 532 32.59 -9.21 -2.48
CA SER A 532 32.73 -9.22 -1.01
C SER A 532 32.98 -10.63 -0.48
N SER A 533 32.34 -11.60 -1.14
CA SER A 533 32.39 -13.04 -0.87
C SER A 533 33.53 -13.74 -1.61
N ARG A 534 34.14 -14.77 -1.00
CA ARG A 534 35.19 -15.63 -1.61
C ARG A 534 34.65 -16.67 -2.60
N ILE A 535 33.63 -16.33 -3.39
CA ILE A 535 33.02 -17.27 -4.35
C ILE A 535 33.98 -17.52 -5.52
N PRO A 536 34.35 -18.78 -5.84
CA PRO A 536 35.18 -19.08 -7.01
C PRO A 536 34.42 -18.79 -8.32
N TYR A 537 35.06 -18.04 -9.22
CA TYR A 537 34.48 -17.67 -10.50
C TYR A 537 34.04 -18.89 -11.33
N ASN A 538 34.85 -19.95 -11.34
CA ASN A 538 34.58 -21.16 -12.13
C ASN A 538 33.25 -21.83 -11.75
N GLU A 539 32.92 -21.92 -10.45
CA GLU A 539 31.63 -22.46 -9.99
C GLU A 539 30.46 -21.62 -10.49
N VAL A 540 30.61 -20.29 -10.50
CA VAL A 540 29.58 -19.37 -11.01
C VAL A 540 29.44 -19.49 -12.53
N GLN A 541 30.54 -19.60 -13.27
CA GLN A 541 30.53 -19.74 -14.72
C GLN A 541 29.91 -21.07 -15.16
N GLU A 542 30.22 -22.18 -14.48
CA GLU A 542 29.56 -23.48 -14.72
C GLU A 542 28.04 -23.37 -14.51
N ARG A 543 27.59 -22.74 -13.40
CA ARG A 543 26.16 -22.51 -13.14
C ARG A 543 25.50 -21.56 -14.15
N TYR A 544 26.22 -20.55 -14.63
CA TYR A 544 25.73 -19.66 -15.66
C TYR A 544 25.54 -20.40 -16.99
N ASP A 545 26.51 -21.22 -17.38
CA ASP A 545 26.44 -22.03 -18.58
C ASP A 545 25.42 -23.19 -18.45
N GLU A 546 25.09 -23.66 -17.26
CA GLU A 546 23.91 -24.52 -17.03
C GLU A 546 22.60 -23.74 -17.26
N LEU A 547 22.42 -22.61 -16.57
CA LEU A 547 21.18 -21.81 -16.63
C LEU A 547 20.91 -21.26 -18.03
N LEU A 548 21.92 -20.79 -18.75
CA LEU A 548 21.80 -20.25 -20.11
C LEU A 548 21.34 -21.31 -21.13
N LYS A 549 21.52 -22.61 -20.83
CA LYS A 549 21.00 -23.73 -21.64
C LYS A 549 19.59 -24.17 -21.23
N GLN A 550 19.15 -23.81 -20.02
CA GLN A 550 17.86 -24.20 -19.44
C GLN A 550 16.79 -23.13 -19.61
N THR A 551 17.14 -21.85 -19.49
CA THR A 551 16.20 -20.72 -19.61
C THR A 551 15.98 -20.38 -21.08
N ILE A 552 14.75 -20.57 -21.53
CA ILE A 552 14.30 -20.34 -22.92
C ILE A 552 13.47 -19.06 -23.02
N ASP A 553 12.86 -18.58 -21.93
CA ASP A 553 12.06 -17.36 -21.96
C ASP A 553 11.93 -16.55 -20.65
N PHE A 554 11.39 -15.33 -20.76
CA PHE A 554 11.23 -14.38 -19.65
C PHE A 554 10.30 -14.87 -18.51
N THR A 555 9.30 -15.70 -18.82
CA THR A 555 8.33 -16.19 -17.82
C THR A 555 8.92 -17.25 -16.88
N GLU A 556 10.11 -17.76 -17.16
CA GLU A 556 10.87 -18.66 -16.28
C GLU A 556 11.71 -17.89 -15.24
N ILE A 557 12.05 -16.62 -15.50
CA ILE A 557 12.84 -15.77 -14.59
C ILE A 557 12.03 -14.74 -13.79
N ALA A 558 10.84 -14.35 -14.28
CA ALA A 558 10.02 -13.30 -13.68
C ALA A 558 9.15 -13.83 -12.51
N ASP A 559 9.09 -13.11 -11.39
CA ASP A 559 8.26 -13.52 -10.24
C ASP A 559 6.78 -13.12 -10.40
N HIS A 560 5.91 -13.63 -9.53
CA HIS A 560 4.48 -13.31 -9.57
C HIS A 560 4.15 -11.82 -9.38
N LYS A 561 5.03 -11.02 -8.77
CA LYS A 561 4.89 -9.57 -8.62
C LYS A 561 5.33 -8.86 -9.90
N ASP A 562 6.42 -9.29 -10.54
CA ASP A 562 6.87 -8.75 -11.83
C ASP A 562 5.78 -8.91 -12.90
N LEU A 563 5.22 -10.12 -13.02
CA LEU A 563 4.09 -10.42 -13.92
C LEU A 563 2.82 -9.64 -13.55
N SER A 564 2.57 -9.40 -12.26
CA SER A 564 1.46 -8.57 -11.78
C SER A 564 1.67 -7.08 -12.09
N GLU A 565 2.91 -6.58 -12.02
CA GLU A 565 3.23 -5.18 -12.32
C GLU A 565 3.13 -4.88 -13.82
N ILE A 566 3.58 -5.78 -14.70
CA ILE A 566 3.33 -5.70 -16.15
C ILE A 566 1.81 -5.64 -16.42
N SER A 567 1.05 -6.53 -15.79
CA SER A 567 -0.42 -6.57 -15.91
C SER A 567 -1.07 -5.26 -15.43
N ARG A 568 -0.59 -4.69 -14.33
CA ARG A 568 -1.06 -3.42 -13.76
C ARG A 568 -0.77 -2.24 -14.69
N ILE A 569 0.46 -2.10 -15.20
CA ILE A 569 0.86 -0.98 -16.07
C ILE A 569 -0.07 -0.89 -17.29
N LEU A 570 -0.38 -2.04 -17.89
CA LEU A 570 -1.25 -2.13 -19.07
C LEU A 570 -2.74 -1.90 -18.75
N LEU A 571 -3.26 -2.51 -17.68
CA LEU A 571 -4.71 -2.61 -17.46
C LEU A 571 -5.28 -1.66 -16.38
N GLN A 572 -4.45 -0.93 -15.62
CA GLN A 572 -4.92 0.01 -14.59
C GLN A 572 -5.87 1.12 -15.09
N ASN A 573 -5.93 1.34 -16.41
CA ASN A 573 -6.83 2.30 -17.06
C ASN A 573 -8.00 1.64 -17.83
N VAL A 574 -8.14 0.31 -17.80
CA VAL A 574 -9.26 -0.41 -18.43
C VAL A 574 -10.41 -0.56 -17.41
N LEU A 575 -11.57 0.05 -17.71
CA LEU A 575 -12.68 0.17 -16.76
C LEU A 575 -13.27 -1.19 -16.37
N ARG A 576 -13.52 -2.05 -17.37
CA ARG A 576 -14.09 -3.40 -17.18
C ARG A 576 -13.14 -4.36 -16.43
N GLU A 577 -11.82 -4.11 -16.50
CA GLU A 577 -10.83 -4.92 -15.80
C GLU A 577 -10.60 -4.46 -14.35
N THR A 578 -10.41 -3.15 -14.15
CA THR A 578 -10.26 -2.53 -12.81
C THR A 578 -11.53 -2.49 -11.97
N ALA A 579 -12.69 -2.82 -12.58
CA ALA A 579 -13.94 -3.10 -11.89
C ALA A 579 -13.76 -4.03 -10.68
N ASP A 580 -12.93 -5.08 -10.83
CA ASP A 580 -12.56 -6.04 -9.78
C ASP A 580 -11.06 -5.87 -9.44
N PRO A 581 -10.72 -5.15 -8.36
CA PRO A 581 -9.33 -4.78 -8.06
C PRO A 581 -8.45 -5.97 -7.63
N PHE A 582 -9.01 -7.15 -7.41
CA PHE A 582 -8.27 -8.34 -6.99
C PHE A 582 -7.93 -9.28 -8.16
N THR A 583 -8.57 -9.14 -9.32
CA THR A 583 -8.42 -10.12 -10.41
C THR A 583 -8.57 -9.54 -11.82
N LEU A 584 -7.46 -9.07 -12.40
CA LEU A 584 -7.30 -8.83 -13.84
C LEU A 584 -7.41 -10.16 -14.62
N GLU A 585 -8.03 -10.16 -15.80
CA GLU A 585 -8.05 -11.35 -16.67
C GLU A 585 -6.94 -11.30 -17.73
N VAL A 586 -5.76 -11.78 -17.33
CA VAL A 586 -4.51 -11.72 -18.12
C VAL A 586 -3.89 -13.11 -18.26
N LEU A 587 -3.28 -13.35 -19.42
CA LEU A 587 -2.32 -14.42 -19.66
C LEU A 587 -1.03 -13.82 -20.26
N ILE A 588 0.09 -13.88 -19.54
CA ILE A 588 1.41 -13.57 -20.08
C ILE A 588 2.03 -14.87 -20.62
N VAL A 589 2.61 -14.81 -21.81
CA VAL A 589 3.28 -15.93 -22.51
C VAL A 589 4.54 -15.44 -23.24
N PRO A 590 5.51 -16.32 -23.50
CA PRO A 590 6.65 -15.98 -24.33
C PRO A 590 6.30 -15.95 -25.83
N ALA A 591 6.99 -15.11 -26.59
CA ALA A 591 6.75 -14.94 -28.02
C ALA A 591 7.05 -16.20 -28.85
N ASN A 592 7.95 -17.05 -28.39
CA ASN A 592 8.34 -18.29 -29.05
C ASN A 592 7.40 -19.50 -28.79
N ILE A 593 6.34 -19.33 -27.98
CA ILE A 593 5.38 -20.40 -27.61
C ILE A 593 4.75 -21.08 -28.83
N LYS A 594 4.52 -22.40 -28.75
CA LYS A 594 3.87 -23.14 -29.85
C LYS A 594 2.34 -23.13 -29.70
N LYS A 595 1.63 -23.08 -30.84
CA LYS A 595 0.15 -23.02 -30.90
C LYS A 595 -0.54 -24.08 -30.03
N HIS A 596 -0.02 -25.31 -30.01
CA HIS A 596 -0.59 -26.43 -29.26
C HIS A 596 -0.45 -26.29 -27.73
N GLU A 597 0.48 -25.47 -27.22
CA GLU A 597 0.61 -25.11 -25.81
C GLU A 597 -0.21 -23.86 -25.45
N LEU A 598 -0.28 -22.91 -26.39
CA LEU A 598 -0.97 -21.64 -26.21
C LEU A 598 -2.48 -21.83 -26.02
N ILE A 599 -3.13 -22.64 -26.88
CA ILE A 599 -4.58 -22.83 -26.83
C ILE A 599 -5.06 -23.39 -25.47
N PRO A 600 -4.47 -24.47 -24.90
CA PRO A 600 -4.77 -24.91 -23.54
C PRO A 600 -4.52 -23.85 -22.46
N LYS A 601 -3.45 -23.05 -22.57
CA LYS A 601 -3.17 -21.95 -21.62
C LYS A 601 -4.27 -20.87 -21.70
N ILE A 602 -4.74 -20.49 -22.89
CA ILE A 602 -5.84 -19.53 -23.09
C ILE A 602 -7.15 -20.07 -22.48
N ILE A 603 -7.53 -21.32 -22.79
CA ILE A 603 -8.75 -21.95 -22.28
C ILE A 603 -8.74 -22.03 -20.75
N LYS A 604 -7.58 -22.33 -20.14
CA LYS A 604 -7.40 -22.36 -18.67
C LYS A 604 -7.37 -20.96 -18.03
N ALA A 605 -6.91 -19.94 -18.75
CA ALA A 605 -6.86 -18.55 -18.27
C ALA A 605 -8.23 -17.86 -18.29
N ARG A 606 -9.12 -18.24 -19.22
CA ARG A 606 -10.46 -17.66 -19.40
C ARG A 606 -11.41 -18.05 -18.26
N LYS A 607 -11.56 -17.17 -17.27
CA LYS A 607 -12.39 -17.38 -16.08
C LYS A 607 -13.77 -16.73 -16.19
N ARG A 608 -13.91 -15.57 -16.86
CA ARG A 608 -15.16 -14.79 -16.85
C ARG A 608 -15.52 -14.27 -18.24
N THR A 609 -16.68 -14.67 -18.74
CA THR A 609 -17.18 -14.28 -20.07
C THR A 609 -17.44 -12.77 -20.21
N TYR A 610 -17.75 -12.09 -19.10
CA TYR A 610 -17.92 -10.64 -19.05
C TYR A 610 -16.60 -9.84 -19.02
N LYS A 611 -15.42 -10.47 -18.98
CA LYS A 611 -14.14 -9.76 -19.05
C LYS A 611 -13.55 -9.82 -20.46
N ILE A 612 -12.48 -9.08 -20.70
CA ILE A 612 -11.66 -9.23 -21.90
C ILE A 612 -10.41 -10.00 -21.47
N LEU A 613 -10.19 -11.21 -22.02
CA LEU A 613 -8.94 -11.92 -21.73
C LEU A 613 -7.81 -11.28 -22.57
N HIS A 614 -6.88 -10.65 -21.87
CA HIS A 614 -5.70 -10.02 -22.46
C HIS A 614 -4.53 -11.02 -22.51
N ILE A 615 -4.09 -11.41 -23.71
CA ILE A 615 -2.95 -12.32 -23.92
C ILE A 615 -1.73 -11.51 -24.33
N ILE A 616 -0.72 -11.44 -23.47
CA ILE A 616 0.50 -10.63 -23.64
C ILE A 616 1.67 -11.52 -24.06
N PHE A 617 2.35 -11.16 -25.14
CA PHE A 617 3.53 -11.83 -25.66
C PHE A 617 4.78 -11.00 -25.37
N ILE A 618 5.76 -11.63 -24.70
CA ILE A 618 7.08 -11.06 -24.40
C ILE A 618 8.14 -11.84 -25.18
N GLY A 619 8.96 -11.15 -25.98
CA GLY A 619 10.05 -11.76 -26.74
C GLY A 619 11.43 -11.41 -26.17
N LEU A 620 12.39 -12.30 -26.39
CA LEU A 620 13.82 -12.04 -26.21
C LEU A 620 14.43 -11.46 -27.48
N HIS A 621 13.88 -11.81 -28.65
CA HIS A 621 14.31 -11.33 -29.96
C HIS A 621 13.17 -10.80 -30.83
N GLN A 622 13.43 -9.75 -31.61
CA GLN A 622 12.46 -9.13 -32.54
C GLN A 622 11.81 -10.10 -33.56
N PRO A 623 12.51 -11.13 -34.10
CA PRO A 623 11.87 -12.14 -34.95
C PRO A 623 10.78 -12.95 -34.24
N GLU A 624 10.92 -13.24 -32.93
CA GLU A 624 9.92 -14.00 -32.19
C GLU A 624 8.59 -13.24 -32.10
N LEU A 625 8.64 -11.93 -31.88
CA LEU A 625 7.45 -11.05 -31.91
C LEU A 625 6.74 -11.12 -33.26
N SER A 626 7.51 -11.17 -34.35
CA SER A 626 7.01 -11.28 -35.72
C SER A 626 6.38 -12.64 -36.01
N ASP A 627 6.94 -13.72 -35.46
CA ASP A 627 6.42 -15.08 -35.63
C ASP A 627 5.21 -15.37 -34.73
N ALA A 628 5.18 -14.80 -33.51
CA ALA A 628 3.99 -14.74 -32.68
C ALA A 628 2.81 -14.11 -33.44
N LEU A 629 3.04 -12.96 -34.08
CA LEU A 629 2.01 -12.27 -34.88
C LEU A 629 1.50 -13.12 -36.05
N LYS A 630 2.37 -13.85 -36.75
CA LYS A 630 1.98 -14.80 -37.82
C LYS A 630 1.16 -15.97 -37.27
N MET A 631 1.53 -16.49 -36.11
CA MET A 631 0.83 -17.60 -35.45
C MET A 631 -0.56 -17.16 -34.96
N ILE A 632 -0.68 -15.98 -34.37
CA ILE A 632 -1.97 -15.39 -33.94
C ILE A 632 -2.92 -15.17 -35.15
N LYS A 633 -2.37 -14.77 -36.30
CA LYS A 633 -3.10 -14.63 -37.58
C LYS A 633 -3.54 -15.96 -38.21
N THR A 634 -3.09 -17.11 -37.69
CA THR A 634 -3.45 -18.46 -38.16
C THR A 634 -4.16 -19.31 -37.09
N LEU A 635 -4.77 -18.65 -36.10
CA LEU A 635 -5.72 -19.27 -35.17
C LEU A 635 -7.13 -19.31 -35.79
N ASP A 636 -7.87 -20.40 -35.56
CA ASP A 636 -9.32 -20.44 -35.79
C ASP A 636 -10.03 -19.98 -34.52
N TRP A 637 -10.48 -18.72 -34.54
CA TRP A 637 -11.15 -18.08 -33.42
C TRP A 637 -12.55 -18.65 -33.11
N GLN A 638 -13.13 -19.47 -33.99
CA GLN A 638 -14.45 -20.07 -33.78
C GLN A 638 -14.38 -21.47 -33.18
N THR A 639 -13.36 -22.28 -33.55
CA THR A 639 -13.22 -23.66 -33.05
C THR A 639 -12.15 -23.83 -31.97
N GLU A 640 -11.07 -23.04 -31.98
CA GLU A 640 -9.95 -23.17 -31.03
C GLU A 640 -10.13 -22.26 -29.78
N LEU A 641 -10.89 -21.16 -29.91
CA LEU A 641 -11.00 -20.10 -28.90
C LEU A 641 -12.41 -19.97 -28.30
N ASN A 642 -12.76 -20.90 -27.41
CA ASN A 642 -14.07 -20.97 -26.76
C ASN A 642 -14.33 -19.84 -25.73
N LYS A 643 -15.34 -19.00 -26.00
CA LYS A 643 -15.85 -17.85 -25.19
C LYS A 643 -15.08 -16.51 -25.37
N PRO A 644 -15.20 -15.82 -26.53
CA PRO A 644 -14.69 -14.45 -26.72
C PRO A 644 -15.30 -13.42 -25.73
N PRO A 645 -14.79 -12.18 -25.62
CA PRO A 645 -13.68 -11.58 -26.39
C PRO A 645 -12.27 -11.88 -25.85
N TYR A 646 -11.29 -11.80 -26.75
CA TYR A 646 -9.85 -11.91 -26.49
C TYR A 646 -9.13 -10.73 -27.13
N VAL A 647 -8.05 -10.25 -26.52
CA VAL A 647 -7.16 -9.27 -27.15
C VAL A 647 -5.72 -9.76 -27.02
N PHE A 648 -5.07 -9.98 -28.15
CA PHE A 648 -3.66 -10.38 -28.22
C PHE A 648 -2.81 -9.10 -28.28
N ILE A 649 -1.73 -9.07 -27.49
CA ILE A 649 -0.89 -7.89 -27.26
C ILE A 649 0.56 -8.36 -27.40
N ILE A 650 1.26 -7.86 -28.41
CA ILE A 650 2.69 -8.15 -28.61
C ILE A 650 3.45 -6.91 -28.18
N LEU A 651 4.28 -7.01 -27.14
CA LEU A 651 5.08 -5.87 -26.68
C LEU A 651 6.26 -5.66 -27.64
N ASP A 652 6.36 -4.47 -28.26
CA ASP A 652 7.44 -4.18 -29.21
C ASP A 652 8.81 -4.09 -28.51
N THR A 653 8.80 -3.82 -27.20
CA THR A 653 9.97 -3.77 -26.32
C THR A 653 10.32 -5.19 -25.84
N ILE A 654 11.32 -5.80 -26.48
CA ILE A 654 11.91 -7.09 -26.05
C ILE A 654 12.60 -6.97 -24.69
N PHE A 655 12.67 -8.07 -23.93
CA PHE A 655 13.61 -8.22 -22.82
C PHE A 655 14.93 -8.72 -23.39
N SER A 656 15.99 -7.91 -23.38
CA SER A 656 17.17 -8.22 -24.22
C SER A 656 17.94 -9.45 -23.73
N THR A 657 18.64 -10.14 -24.64
CA THR A 657 19.55 -11.23 -24.24
C THR A 657 20.72 -10.76 -23.38
N GLU A 658 21.07 -9.47 -23.43
CA GLU A 658 22.06 -8.85 -22.55
C GLU A 658 21.52 -8.72 -21.11
N ASP A 659 20.25 -8.34 -20.95
CA ASP A 659 19.57 -8.26 -19.65
C ASP A 659 19.28 -9.65 -19.08
N LEU A 660 18.91 -10.61 -19.94
CA LEU A 660 18.81 -12.03 -19.57
C LEU A 660 20.15 -12.57 -19.07
N SER A 661 21.25 -12.32 -19.80
CA SER A 661 22.59 -12.70 -19.37
C SER A 661 22.93 -12.13 -17.99
N LYS A 662 22.67 -10.83 -17.74
CA LYS A 662 22.89 -10.19 -16.44
C LYS A 662 22.05 -10.82 -15.32
N VAL A 663 20.76 -11.11 -15.58
CA VAL A 663 19.89 -11.78 -14.58
C VAL A 663 20.39 -13.19 -14.27
N LEU A 664 20.70 -14.01 -15.28
CA LEU A 664 21.22 -15.37 -15.09
C LEU A 664 22.60 -15.39 -14.41
N HIS A 665 23.45 -14.41 -14.70
CA HIS A 665 24.74 -14.23 -14.03
C HIS A 665 24.55 -13.94 -12.53
N TYR A 666 23.69 -12.97 -12.16
CA TYR A 666 23.36 -12.74 -10.74
C TYR A 666 22.55 -13.89 -10.10
N LYS A 667 21.83 -14.70 -10.89
CA LYS A 667 21.20 -15.94 -10.41
C LYS A 667 22.23 -17.03 -10.09
N SER A 668 23.29 -17.13 -10.89
CA SER A 668 24.39 -18.06 -10.67
C SER A 668 25.15 -17.73 -9.38
N TYR A 669 25.48 -16.45 -9.15
CA TYR A 669 26.03 -15.99 -7.87
C TYR A 669 25.12 -16.30 -6.68
N GLU A 670 23.80 -16.10 -6.82
CA GLU A 670 22.83 -16.43 -5.77
C GLU A 670 22.82 -17.93 -5.42
N LEU A 671 22.84 -18.81 -6.42
CA LEU A 671 22.81 -20.27 -6.23
C LEU A 671 24.12 -20.80 -5.65
N VAL A 672 25.28 -20.30 -6.10
CA VAL A 672 26.58 -20.70 -5.54
C VAL A 672 26.73 -20.20 -4.10
N ALA A 673 26.31 -18.95 -3.80
CA ALA A 673 26.29 -18.42 -2.44
C ALA A 673 25.38 -19.24 -1.50
N GLN A 674 24.24 -19.73 -2.00
CA GLN A 674 23.38 -20.66 -1.26
C GLN A 674 24.07 -22.01 -1.02
N SER A 675 24.70 -22.62 -2.02
CA SER A 675 25.39 -23.91 -1.84
C SER A 675 26.59 -23.83 -0.89
N GLN A 676 27.26 -22.67 -0.83
CA GLN A 676 28.38 -22.41 0.08
C GLN A 676 27.94 -21.93 1.49
N ASN A 677 26.62 -21.81 1.74
CA ASN A 677 26.04 -21.34 3.01
C ASN A 677 26.57 -19.94 3.45
N LEU A 678 26.69 -19.02 2.49
CA LEU A 678 27.06 -17.62 2.75
C LEU A 678 25.91 -16.84 3.43
N SER A 679 26.17 -15.58 3.82
CA SER A 679 25.22 -14.82 4.63
C SER A 679 23.89 -14.54 3.90
N SER A 680 22.82 -14.41 4.68
CA SER A 680 21.49 -13.99 4.19
C SER A 680 21.55 -12.70 3.36
N ASP A 681 22.44 -11.80 3.76
CA ASP A 681 22.48 -10.43 3.28
C ASP A 681 23.19 -10.38 1.91
N GLU A 682 24.27 -11.14 1.72
CA GLU A 682 24.92 -11.36 0.42
C GLU A 682 23.94 -12.02 -0.57
N ILE A 683 23.25 -13.08 -0.16
CA ILE A 683 22.24 -13.78 -0.98
C ILE A 683 21.08 -12.83 -1.34
N SER A 684 20.67 -11.94 -0.41
CA SER A 684 19.67 -10.91 -0.68
C SER A 684 20.17 -9.84 -1.67
N GLY A 685 21.46 -9.52 -1.63
CA GLY A 685 22.12 -8.59 -2.53
C GLY A 685 22.03 -9.03 -3.99
N TYR A 686 22.34 -10.29 -4.28
CA TYR A 686 22.21 -10.84 -5.63
C TYR A 686 20.76 -10.84 -6.13
N LYS A 687 19.80 -11.24 -5.29
CA LYS A 687 18.35 -11.16 -5.61
C LYS A 687 17.92 -9.71 -5.92
N LYS A 688 18.41 -8.74 -5.14
CA LYS A 688 18.11 -7.31 -5.35
C LYS A 688 18.61 -6.80 -6.70
N GLN A 689 19.75 -7.29 -7.22
CA GLN A 689 20.23 -6.93 -8.57
C GLN A 689 19.38 -7.57 -9.67
N GLN A 690 19.00 -8.85 -9.54
CA GLN A 690 18.08 -9.51 -10.48
C GLN A 690 16.76 -8.71 -10.62
N SER A 691 16.11 -8.41 -9.50
CA SER A 691 14.87 -7.62 -9.48
C SER A 691 15.04 -6.18 -9.99
N LEU A 692 16.23 -5.58 -9.88
CA LEU A 692 16.49 -4.22 -10.37
C LEU A 692 16.58 -4.18 -11.91
N ILE A 693 17.19 -5.19 -12.53
CA ILE A 693 17.23 -5.32 -14.01
C ILE A 693 15.81 -5.51 -14.55
N ILE A 694 15.05 -6.47 -13.99
CA ILE A 694 13.67 -6.74 -14.41
C ILE A 694 12.79 -5.49 -14.25
N LYS A 695 12.89 -4.78 -13.12
CA LYS A 695 12.12 -3.55 -12.91
C LYS A 695 12.52 -2.39 -13.82
N ASN A 696 13.79 -2.25 -14.17
CA ASN A 696 14.22 -1.24 -15.14
C ASN A 696 13.58 -1.49 -16.51
N TRP A 697 13.50 -2.75 -16.96
CA TRP A 697 12.79 -3.11 -18.18
C TRP A 697 11.27 -2.89 -18.08
N ILE A 698 10.63 -3.32 -16.98
CA ILE A 698 9.20 -3.09 -16.73
C ILE A 698 8.86 -1.58 -16.75
N ASN A 699 9.73 -0.73 -16.21
CA ASN A 699 9.56 0.72 -16.27
C ASN A 699 9.64 1.26 -17.72
N GLN A 700 10.51 0.72 -18.57
CA GLN A 700 10.59 1.11 -19.98
C GLN A 700 9.30 0.82 -20.76
N LEU A 701 8.56 -0.25 -20.40
CA LEU A 701 7.26 -0.58 -21.02
C LEU A 701 6.25 0.58 -20.93
N SER A 702 6.32 1.42 -19.89
CA SER A 702 5.41 2.58 -19.73
C SER A 702 5.51 3.61 -20.88
N TYR A 703 6.65 3.64 -21.58
CA TYR A 703 6.93 4.51 -22.73
C TYR A 703 6.95 3.73 -24.06
N GLY A 704 6.76 2.41 -24.00
CA GLY A 704 6.83 1.51 -25.15
C GLY A 704 5.57 1.51 -26.02
N TYR A 705 5.64 0.71 -27.06
CA TYR A 705 4.53 0.41 -27.97
C TYR A 705 4.18 -1.07 -27.88
N ALA A 706 2.94 -1.41 -28.24
CA ALA A 706 2.55 -2.78 -28.50
C ALA A 706 1.72 -2.87 -29.78
N THR A 707 1.86 -3.99 -30.47
CA THR A 707 1.03 -4.39 -31.60
C THR A 707 -0.13 -5.22 -31.07
N VAL A 708 -1.35 -4.68 -31.21
CA VAL A 708 -2.59 -5.27 -30.70
C VAL A 708 -3.32 -5.96 -31.85
N PHE A 709 -3.75 -7.20 -31.65
CA PHE A 709 -4.52 -7.99 -32.60
C PHE A 709 -5.80 -8.56 -31.97
N THR A 710 -6.93 -8.47 -32.67
CA THR A 710 -8.18 -9.13 -32.27
C THR A 710 -9.06 -9.43 -33.49
N LEU A 711 -9.92 -10.45 -33.39
CA LEU A 711 -11.09 -10.58 -34.25
C LEU A 711 -12.24 -9.77 -33.66
N LEU A 712 -12.85 -8.89 -34.45
CA LEU A 712 -14.04 -8.13 -34.06
C LEU A 712 -15.32 -8.99 -34.24
N PRO A 713 -16.44 -8.69 -33.56
CA PRO A 713 -17.69 -9.48 -33.70
C PRO A 713 -18.29 -9.53 -35.11
N SER A 714 -17.81 -8.70 -36.04
CA SER A 714 -18.12 -8.77 -37.48
C SER A 714 -17.24 -9.76 -38.26
N ASN A 715 -16.47 -10.60 -37.57
CA ASN A 715 -15.41 -11.48 -38.12
C ASN A 715 -14.33 -10.72 -38.93
N ASN A 716 -14.18 -9.41 -38.74
CA ASN A 716 -13.07 -8.65 -39.31
C ASN A 716 -11.87 -8.64 -38.36
N PRO A 717 -10.66 -8.98 -38.82
CA PRO A 717 -9.45 -8.83 -38.02
C PRO A 717 -9.09 -7.35 -37.87
N LEU A 718 -8.75 -6.94 -36.65
CA LEU A 718 -8.20 -5.63 -36.33
C LEU A 718 -6.77 -5.81 -35.83
N GLU A 719 -5.85 -5.10 -36.47
CA GLU A 719 -4.43 -5.04 -36.14
C GLU A 719 -4.03 -3.57 -36.01
N GLN A 720 -3.53 -3.16 -34.84
CA GLN A 720 -3.16 -1.78 -34.59
C GLN A 720 -1.97 -1.67 -33.63
N ARG A 721 -0.97 -0.86 -34.02
CA ARG A 721 0.16 -0.49 -33.16
C ARG A 721 -0.19 0.71 -32.29
N ILE A 722 0.02 0.61 -30.98
CA ILE A 722 -0.51 1.56 -29.98
C ILE A 722 0.57 1.84 -28.92
N ALA A 723 0.71 3.10 -28.50
CA ALA A 723 1.56 3.47 -27.37
C ALA A 723 0.94 2.97 -26.05
N LEU A 724 1.71 2.32 -25.19
CA LEU A 724 1.16 1.55 -24.06
C LEU A 724 0.43 2.42 -23.03
N ASN A 725 0.88 3.66 -22.82
CA ASN A 725 0.18 4.65 -22.00
C ASN A 725 -1.26 5.00 -22.48
N LYS A 726 -1.59 4.74 -23.75
CA LYS A 726 -2.93 4.92 -24.34
C LYS A 726 -3.73 3.62 -24.47
N TYR A 727 -3.19 2.48 -24.03
CA TYR A 727 -3.85 1.17 -24.19
C TYR A 727 -5.24 1.14 -23.53
N GLY A 728 -5.34 1.60 -22.28
CA GLY A 728 -6.63 1.64 -21.56
C GLY A 728 -7.68 2.52 -22.24
N GLU A 729 -7.28 3.67 -22.79
CA GLU A 729 -8.16 4.55 -23.56
C GLU A 729 -8.69 3.84 -24.81
N PHE A 730 -7.82 3.16 -25.56
CA PHE A 730 -8.20 2.40 -26.75
C PHE A 730 -9.16 1.24 -26.45
N ILE A 731 -8.96 0.51 -25.35
CA ILE A 731 -9.90 -0.54 -24.95
C ILE A 731 -11.26 0.06 -24.60
N ASN A 732 -11.32 1.06 -23.71
CA ASN A 732 -12.58 1.66 -23.26
C ASN A 732 -13.35 2.35 -24.42
N ASN A 733 -12.65 3.14 -25.24
CA ASN A 733 -13.27 4.02 -26.25
C ASN A 733 -13.40 3.39 -27.64
N ASN A 734 -12.95 2.14 -27.84
CA ASN A 734 -13.05 1.43 -29.12
C ASN A 734 -13.43 -0.04 -28.95
N LEU A 735 -12.57 -0.88 -28.37
CA LEU A 735 -12.79 -2.34 -28.39
C LEU A 735 -13.96 -2.79 -27.54
N SER A 736 -14.10 -2.26 -26.32
CA SER A 736 -15.23 -2.57 -25.42
C SER A 736 -16.56 -2.27 -26.10
N LEU A 737 -16.72 -1.06 -26.66
CA LEU A 737 -17.91 -0.62 -27.40
C LEU A 737 -18.30 -1.57 -28.55
N GLN A 738 -17.34 -2.24 -29.18
CA GLN A 738 -17.58 -3.20 -30.26
C GLN A 738 -17.91 -4.60 -29.73
N PHE A 739 -17.16 -5.10 -28.73
CA PHE A 739 -17.40 -6.42 -28.14
C PHE A 739 -18.72 -6.50 -27.37
N PHE A 740 -19.08 -5.46 -26.62
CA PHE A 740 -20.27 -5.40 -25.78
C PHE A 740 -21.29 -4.39 -26.33
N ASN A 741 -21.58 -4.47 -27.64
CA ASN A 741 -22.42 -3.50 -28.35
C ASN A 741 -23.93 -3.53 -27.97
N MET A 742 -24.38 -4.52 -27.18
CA MET A 742 -25.70 -4.52 -26.52
C MET A 742 -25.61 -4.16 -25.02
N GLY A 743 -24.40 -3.90 -24.51
CA GLY A 743 -24.16 -3.43 -23.15
C GLY A 743 -24.24 -1.90 -23.00
N PRO A 744 -24.35 -1.38 -21.77
CA PRO A 744 -24.41 0.07 -21.46
C PRO A 744 -23.19 0.88 -21.90
N GLU A 745 -22.11 0.21 -22.30
CA GLU A 745 -20.88 0.84 -22.80
C GLU A 745 -21.17 1.79 -23.97
N VAL A 746 -22.09 1.42 -24.86
CA VAL A 746 -22.52 2.24 -26.00
C VAL A 746 -23.12 3.59 -25.56
N LEU A 747 -23.77 3.64 -24.39
CA LEU A 747 -24.33 4.88 -23.82
C LEU A 747 -23.25 5.81 -23.24
N SER A 748 -22.05 5.27 -23.02
CA SER A 748 -20.91 5.93 -22.37
C SER A 748 -20.01 6.69 -23.36
N SER A 749 -20.22 6.57 -24.67
CA SER A 749 -19.21 6.94 -25.66
C SER A 749 -19.04 8.47 -25.84
N LYS A 750 -17.77 8.91 -25.82
CA LYS A 750 -17.16 10.20 -26.23
C LYS A 750 -17.77 11.54 -25.75
N ASN A 751 -19.07 11.77 -25.86
CA ASN A 751 -19.72 13.03 -25.46
C ASN A 751 -20.39 12.96 -24.08
N ASN A 752 -20.68 11.75 -23.57
CA ASN A 752 -21.37 11.56 -22.31
C ASN A 752 -20.38 11.49 -21.13
N LYS A 753 -20.48 12.44 -20.16
CA LYS A 753 -19.70 12.45 -18.89
C LYS A 753 -20.03 11.29 -17.93
N ILE A 754 -20.77 10.30 -18.40
CA ILE A 754 -21.44 9.26 -17.63
C ILE A 754 -20.50 8.08 -17.37
N ALA A 755 -19.45 7.91 -18.20
CA ALA A 755 -18.46 6.83 -18.17
C ALA A 755 -17.50 6.79 -16.94
N THR A 756 -17.93 7.22 -15.76
CA THR A 756 -17.06 7.26 -14.56
C THR A 756 -16.76 5.86 -14.04
N SER A 757 -15.59 5.69 -13.42
CA SER A 757 -15.20 4.44 -12.74
C SER A 757 -16.20 4.01 -11.65
N THR A 758 -17.01 4.93 -11.11
CA THR A 758 -18.05 4.60 -10.12
C THR A 758 -19.20 3.76 -10.67
N MET A 759 -19.49 3.83 -11.98
CA MET A 759 -20.47 2.98 -12.66
C MET A 759 -19.92 1.61 -13.01
N TRP A 760 -18.62 1.50 -13.29
CA TRP A 760 -17.93 0.25 -13.63
C TRP A 760 -17.38 -0.50 -12.41
N LYS A 761 -17.35 0.13 -11.23
CA LYS A 761 -16.94 -0.52 -9.98
C LYS A 761 -17.80 -1.75 -9.68
N LYS A 762 -17.17 -2.93 -9.49
CA LYS A 762 -17.85 -4.14 -9.01
C LYS A 762 -18.38 -3.91 -7.60
N GLN A 763 -19.71 -3.94 -7.45
CA GLN A 763 -20.39 -3.83 -6.16
C GLN A 763 -21.83 -4.34 -6.27
N VAL A 764 -22.23 -5.17 -5.31
CA VAL A 764 -23.59 -5.71 -5.19
C VAL A 764 -24.52 -4.65 -4.56
N SER A 765 -24.79 -3.58 -5.31
CA SER A 765 -25.59 -2.45 -4.87
C SER A 765 -27.09 -2.78 -4.86
N ARG A 766 -27.53 -3.65 -3.92
CA ARG A 766 -28.93 -4.05 -3.70
C ARG A 766 -29.92 -2.88 -3.78
N LYS A 767 -29.56 -1.71 -3.21
CA LYS A 767 -30.36 -0.46 -3.23
C LYS A 767 -30.75 0.04 -4.63
N ALA A 768 -29.93 -0.23 -5.65
CA ALA A 768 -30.19 0.20 -7.03
C ALA A 768 -31.29 -0.66 -7.69
N ALA A 769 -31.23 -1.98 -7.51
CA ALA A 769 -32.29 -2.89 -7.89
C ALA A 769 -33.58 -2.62 -7.10
N GLN A 770 -33.46 -2.38 -5.80
CA GLN A 770 -34.57 -2.11 -4.89
C GLN A 770 -35.38 -0.88 -5.32
N ALA A 771 -34.71 0.24 -5.67
CA ALA A 771 -35.40 1.46 -6.12
C ALA A 771 -36.28 1.19 -7.36
N ILE A 772 -35.73 0.51 -8.38
CA ILE A 772 -36.50 0.18 -9.60
C ILE A 772 -37.65 -0.79 -9.30
N LEU A 773 -37.43 -1.81 -8.47
CA LEU A 773 -38.48 -2.79 -8.13
C LEU A 773 -39.64 -2.14 -7.36
N LEU A 774 -39.34 -1.28 -6.37
CA LEU A 774 -40.34 -0.65 -5.50
C LEU A 774 -41.04 0.59 -6.08
N SER A 775 -40.47 1.26 -7.08
CA SER A 775 -41.08 2.50 -7.61
C SER A 775 -42.32 2.24 -8.45
N ASP A 776 -43.40 2.99 -8.26
CA ASP A 776 -44.65 2.82 -9.02
C ASP A 776 -44.51 3.25 -10.49
N ASN A 777 -43.69 4.26 -10.74
CA ASN A 777 -43.52 4.89 -12.05
C ASN A 777 -42.11 5.50 -12.21
N LYS A 778 -41.76 5.92 -13.43
CA LYS A 778 -40.41 6.43 -13.74
C LYS A 778 -40.03 7.64 -12.86
N LYS A 779 -40.93 8.61 -12.66
CA LYS A 779 -40.65 9.80 -11.83
C LYS A 779 -40.43 9.47 -10.36
N ASP A 780 -41.17 8.50 -9.83
CA ASP A 780 -40.95 7.98 -8.48
C ASP A 780 -39.55 7.35 -8.36
N PHE A 781 -39.12 6.55 -9.35
CA PHE A 781 -37.75 6.05 -9.40
C PHE A 781 -36.71 7.18 -9.44
N GLU A 782 -36.87 8.19 -10.30
CA GLU A 782 -35.98 9.35 -10.37
C GLU A 782 -35.90 10.11 -9.04
N ASN A 783 -37.01 10.21 -8.29
CA ASN A 783 -37.05 10.83 -6.96
C ASN A 783 -36.40 9.96 -5.87
N GLN A 784 -36.47 8.63 -5.97
CA GLN A 784 -35.83 7.69 -5.05
C GLN A 784 -34.29 7.61 -5.25
N LEU A 785 -33.78 8.04 -6.41
CA LEU A 785 -32.35 8.14 -6.68
C LEU A 785 -31.70 9.30 -5.90
N LYS A 786 -31.09 8.98 -4.76
CA LYS A 786 -30.13 9.89 -4.09
C LYS A 786 -29.03 10.34 -5.06
N SER A 787 -28.43 11.51 -4.82
CA SER A 787 -27.38 12.11 -5.65
C SER A 787 -26.20 11.19 -6.00
N SER A 788 -25.89 10.21 -5.14
CA SER A 788 -24.88 9.17 -5.38
C SER A 788 -25.25 8.10 -6.41
N TYR A 789 -26.49 8.12 -6.93
CA TYR A 789 -27.07 7.14 -7.84
C TYR A 789 -27.84 7.76 -9.01
N THR A 790 -27.91 9.09 -9.13
CA THR A 790 -28.66 9.78 -10.20
C THR A 790 -28.20 9.38 -11.61
N TYR A 791 -26.96 8.90 -11.78
CA TYR A 791 -26.47 8.30 -13.03
C TYR A 791 -27.23 7.03 -13.47
N LEU A 792 -28.11 6.48 -12.64
CA LEU A 792 -28.96 5.34 -13.00
C LEU A 792 -30.17 5.73 -13.85
N SER A 793 -30.54 7.01 -14.00
CA SER A 793 -31.46 7.38 -15.08
C SER A 793 -30.81 7.21 -16.46
N SER A 794 -29.49 7.34 -16.52
CA SER A 794 -28.74 7.39 -17.78
C SER A 794 -28.76 6.10 -18.61
N PHE A 795 -29.17 4.95 -18.08
CA PHE A 795 -29.20 3.70 -18.87
C PHE A 795 -30.36 3.64 -19.89
N TYR A 796 -31.38 4.47 -19.74
CA TYR A 796 -32.50 4.59 -20.68
C TYR A 796 -32.48 5.89 -21.51
N HIS A 797 -31.45 6.72 -21.37
CA HIS A 797 -31.29 7.90 -22.20
C HIS A 797 -30.46 7.61 -23.46
N THR A 798 -30.87 8.17 -24.59
CA THR A 798 -30.07 8.09 -25.84
C THR A 798 -28.80 8.94 -25.71
N GLN A 799 -27.85 8.78 -26.65
CA GLN A 799 -26.67 9.66 -26.73
C GLN A 799 -27.03 11.15 -26.97
N GLN A 800 -28.28 11.46 -27.32
CA GLN A 800 -28.80 12.82 -27.49
C GLN A 800 -29.61 13.31 -26.27
N GLY A 801 -29.74 12.47 -25.22
CA GLY A 801 -30.48 12.77 -23.99
C GLY A 801 -31.98 12.44 -24.04
N GLU A 802 -32.49 11.90 -25.13
CA GLU A 802 -33.90 11.54 -25.28
C GLU A 802 -34.27 10.36 -24.36
N ASP A 803 -35.56 10.22 -24.03
CA ASP A 803 -36.06 9.22 -23.09
C ASP A 803 -36.60 7.99 -23.82
N ALA A 804 -35.93 6.84 -23.68
CA ALA A 804 -36.34 5.60 -24.35
C ALA A 804 -37.39 4.78 -23.58
N LEU A 805 -37.73 5.17 -22.34
CA LEU A 805 -38.80 4.57 -21.54
C LEU A 805 -40.01 5.50 -21.43
N ASN A 806 -41.19 4.89 -21.37
CA ASN A 806 -42.42 5.53 -20.96
C ASN A 806 -42.48 5.61 -19.41
N ASN A 807 -43.42 6.40 -18.87
CA ASN A 807 -43.56 6.61 -17.42
C ASN A 807 -43.94 5.34 -16.64
N ASP A 808 -44.44 4.30 -17.29
CA ASP A 808 -44.76 2.97 -16.75
C ASP A 808 -43.59 1.96 -16.83
N PHE A 809 -42.38 2.42 -17.19
CA PHE A 809 -41.19 1.63 -17.50
C PHE A 809 -41.27 0.74 -18.75
N SER A 810 -42.31 0.84 -19.58
CA SER A 810 -42.34 0.18 -20.90
C SER A 810 -41.39 0.89 -21.88
N VAL A 811 -40.83 0.16 -22.86
CA VAL A 811 -39.93 0.76 -23.86
C VAL A 811 -40.74 1.44 -24.96
N SER A 812 -40.39 2.68 -25.30
CA SER A 812 -41.06 3.41 -26.37
C SER A 812 -40.74 2.82 -27.75
N LEU A 813 -41.78 2.60 -28.55
CA LEU A 813 -41.70 2.04 -29.91
C LEU A 813 -40.94 2.90 -30.92
N ALA A 814 -40.57 4.13 -30.57
CA ALA A 814 -39.68 4.97 -31.37
C ALA A 814 -38.22 4.45 -31.34
N PHE A 815 -37.80 3.81 -30.24
CA PHE A 815 -36.40 3.47 -29.97
C PHE A 815 -36.06 2.00 -30.22
N LYS A 816 -36.61 1.42 -31.30
CA LYS A 816 -36.42 0.00 -31.66
C LYS A 816 -34.96 -0.41 -31.80
N ASP A 817 -34.11 0.52 -32.21
CA ASP A 817 -32.68 0.27 -32.37
C ASP A 817 -31.86 0.37 -31.08
N HIS A 818 -32.43 0.90 -30.00
CA HIS A 818 -31.76 1.10 -28.72
C HIS A 818 -31.52 -0.22 -27.99
N ILE A 819 -30.39 -0.31 -27.26
CA ILE A 819 -29.96 -1.55 -26.58
C ILE A 819 -31.01 -2.08 -25.60
N ILE A 820 -31.77 -1.20 -24.93
CA ILE A 820 -32.80 -1.62 -23.97
C ILE A 820 -34.00 -2.28 -24.66
N TYR A 821 -34.37 -1.84 -25.88
CA TYR A 821 -35.46 -2.45 -26.64
C TYR A 821 -35.08 -3.86 -27.12
N LYS A 822 -33.87 -3.98 -27.70
CA LYS A 822 -33.32 -5.26 -28.16
C LYS A 822 -33.14 -6.26 -27.01
N THR A 823 -32.61 -5.81 -25.88
CA THR A 823 -32.48 -6.64 -24.66
C THR A 823 -33.84 -7.02 -24.09
N ARG A 824 -34.82 -6.10 -24.06
CA ARG A 824 -36.19 -6.38 -23.58
C ARG A 824 -36.85 -7.49 -24.39
N ILE A 825 -36.79 -7.43 -25.72
CA ILE A 825 -37.38 -8.47 -26.58
C ILE A 825 -36.72 -9.83 -26.33
N ALA A 826 -35.39 -9.91 -26.29
CA ALA A 826 -34.69 -11.17 -26.03
C ALA A 826 -35.04 -11.76 -24.65
N PHE A 827 -35.15 -10.92 -23.63
CA PHE A 827 -35.53 -11.31 -22.28
C PHE A 827 -37.00 -11.78 -22.19
N ASP A 828 -37.92 -10.98 -22.74
CA ASP A 828 -39.36 -11.26 -22.70
C ASP A 828 -39.71 -12.49 -23.53
N GLN A 829 -39.04 -12.73 -24.66
CA GLN A 829 -39.19 -13.96 -25.42
C GLN A 829 -38.83 -15.18 -24.56
N ILE A 830 -37.67 -15.18 -23.89
CA ILE A 830 -37.26 -16.29 -23.02
C ILE A 830 -38.24 -16.52 -21.87
N MET A 831 -38.79 -15.45 -21.29
CA MET A 831 -39.81 -15.55 -20.24
C MET A 831 -41.14 -16.12 -20.78
N ASN A 832 -41.61 -15.62 -21.94
CA ASN A 832 -42.87 -16.02 -22.55
C ASN A 832 -42.82 -17.48 -23.06
N ASP A 833 -41.71 -17.88 -23.70
CA ASP A 833 -41.44 -19.26 -24.16
C ASP A 833 -41.33 -20.27 -23.00
N ASN A 834 -41.38 -19.82 -21.74
CA ASN A 834 -41.26 -20.66 -20.55
C ASN A 834 -42.40 -20.42 -19.53
N VAL A 835 -43.51 -19.78 -19.94
CA VAL A 835 -44.73 -19.66 -19.11
C VAL A 835 -45.24 -21.04 -18.67
N GLY A 836 -45.65 -21.15 -17.40
CA GLY A 836 -46.04 -22.42 -16.75
C GLY A 836 -44.87 -23.28 -16.28
N ASN A 837 -43.70 -23.16 -16.91
CA ASN A 837 -42.55 -24.03 -16.66
C ASN A 837 -41.67 -23.55 -15.50
N VAL A 838 -40.89 -24.49 -14.94
CA VAL A 838 -39.80 -24.19 -14.00
C VAL A 838 -38.51 -23.96 -14.77
N ILE A 839 -37.87 -22.82 -14.55
CA ILE A 839 -36.57 -22.48 -15.16
C ILE A 839 -35.52 -22.12 -14.11
N ASN A 840 -34.25 -22.41 -14.41
CA ASN A 840 -33.11 -21.87 -13.68
C ASN A 840 -32.66 -20.57 -14.38
N ILE A 841 -32.75 -19.43 -13.68
CA ILE A 841 -32.45 -18.11 -14.26
C ILE A 841 -30.97 -17.96 -14.62
N GLY A 842 -30.06 -18.56 -13.84
CA GLY A 842 -28.63 -18.58 -14.11
C GLY A 842 -28.32 -19.17 -15.49
N LYS A 843 -28.90 -20.34 -15.80
CA LYS A 843 -28.74 -21.01 -17.09
C LYS A 843 -29.43 -20.28 -18.23
N LYS A 844 -30.70 -19.86 -18.06
CA LYS A 844 -31.49 -19.23 -19.13
C LYS A 844 -30.98 -17.83 -19.51
N PHE A 845 -30.51 -17.03 -18.55
CA PHE A 845 -30.06 -15.66 -18.79
C PHE A 845 -28.53 -15.51 -18.81
N LYS A 846 -27.78 -16.62 -18.84
CA LYS A 846 -26.31 -16.63 -18.92
C LYS A 846 -25.77 -15.74 -20.05
N PHE A 847 -26.43 -15.73 -21.20
CA PHE A 847 -26.06 -14.90 -22.36
C PHE A 847 -25.93 -13.40 -22.03
N LEU A 848 -26.60 -12.89 -20.99
CA LEU A 848 -26.45 -11.50 -20.55
C LEU A 848 -25.05 -11.22 -20.01
N SER A 849 -24.35 -12.19 -19.42
CA SER A 849 -22.95 -12.01 -18.97
C SER A 849 -21.92 -12.23 -20.08
N GLU A 850 -22.34 -12.73 -21.24
CA GLU A 850 -21.46 -13.01 -22.39
C GLU A 850 -21.55 -11.86 -23.41
N ALA A 851 -20.59 -11.78 -24.36
CA ALA A 851 -20.71 -10.83 -25.46
C ALA A 851 -21.93 -11.20 -26.34
N PRO A 852 -22.78 -10.24 -26.78
CA PRO A 852 -22.54 -8.79 -26.83
C PRO A 852 -23.08 -7.97 -25.63
N TYR A 853 -23.47 -8.60 -24.52
CA TYR A 853 -24.13 -7.92 -23.39
C TYR A 853 -23.15 -7.60 -22.24
N GLY A 854 -22.38 -8.59 -21.77
CA GLY A 854 -21.31 -8.42 -20.79
C GLY A 854 -21.74 -7.91 -19.41
N TYR A 855 -22.89 -8.33 -18.89
CA TYR A 855 -23.41 -7.95 -17.57
C TYR A 855 -22.60 -8.62 -16.44
N TYR A 856 -22.28 -7.87 -15.39
CA TYR A 856 -21.58 -8.33 -14.18
C TYR A 856 -22.04 -7.50 -12.97
N PRO A 857 -21.75 -7.87 -11.70
CA PRO A 857 -22.28 -7.16 -10.53
C PRO A 857 -21.72 -5.74 -10.34
N CYS A 858 -22.31 -4.74 -11.01
CA CYS A 858 -22.18 -3.32 -10.71
C CYS A 858 -23.57 -2.66 -10.56
N THR A 859 -23.59 -1.41 -10.09
CA THR A 859 -24.83 -0.65 -9.87
C THR A 859 -25.77 -0.63 -11.08
N VAL A 860 -25.21 -0.47 -12.29
CA VAL A 860 -25.97 -0.30 -13.54
C VAL A 860 -26.61 -1.61 -13.97
N PHE A 861 -25.84 -2.70 -14.01
CA PHE A 861 -26.35 -4.02 -14.42
C PHE A 861 -27.37 -4.59 -13.41
N LEU A 862 -27.20 -4.34 -12.10
CA LEU A 862 -28.22 -4.68 -11.11
C LEU A 862 -29.53 -3.90 -11.35
N GLY A 863 -29.43 -2.61 -11.69
CA GLY A 863 -30.61 -1.80 -12.03
C GLY A 863 -31.31 -2.27 -13.31
N MET A 864 -30.55 -2.54 -14.37
CA MET A 864 -31.11 -3.01 -15.64
C MET A 864 -31.74 -4.40 -15.53
N LEU A 865 -31.12 -5.34 -14.80
CA LEU A 865 -31.72 -6.66 -14.58
C LEU A 865 -32.99 -6.56 -13.71
N ALA A 866 -33.02 -5.67 -12.72
CA ALA A 866 -34.23 -5.36 -11.95
C ALA A 866 -35.35 -4.78 -12.82
N TRP A 867 -35.03 -3.90 -13.77
CA TRP A 867 -35.98 -3.38 -14.75
C TRP A 867 -36.51 -4.47 -15.70
N LEU A 868 -35.66 -5.39 -16.16
CA LEU A 868 -36.08 -6.54 -16.97
C LEU A 868 -37.10 -7.41 -16.22
N PHE A 869 -36.81 -7.78 -14.96
CA PHE A 869 -37.72 -8.58 -14.14
C PHE A 869 -38.98 -7.85 -13.65
N LYS A 870 -39.00 -6.49 -13.58
CA LYS A 870 -40.11 -5.73 -12.95
C LYS A 870 -41.52 -6.10 -13.46
N PRO A 871 -41.81 -6.25 -14.77
CA PRO A 871 -43.16 -6.62 -15.25
C PRO A 871 -43.60 -8.06 -14.93
N TYR A 872 -42.69 -8.89 -14.41
CA TYR A 872 -42.95 -10.26 -13.96
C TYR A 872 -43.00 -10.38 -12.43
N LEU A 873 -42.81 -9.29 -11.69
CA LEU A 873 -43.08 -9.22 -10.25
C LEU A 873 -44.54 -9.60 -9.99
N GLY A 874 -44.79 -10.44 -8.97
CA GLY A 874 -46.12 -11.00 -8.70
C GLY A 874 -46.53 -12.19 -9.57
N LYS A 875 -45.87 -12.42 -10.72
CA LYS A 875 -46.20 -13.50 -11.69
C LYS A 875 -45.20 -14.66 -11.69
N ILE A 876 -44.19 -14.59 -10.82
CA ILE A 876 -43.15 -15.61 -10.66
C ILE A 876 -43.29 -16.23 -9.27
N TYR A 877 -43.06 -17.53 -9.17
CA TYR A 877 -43.15 -18.30 -7.93
C TYR A 877 -41.82 -18.96 -7.59
N LEU A 878 -41.42 -18.95 -6.32
CA LEU A 878 -40.29 -19.73 -5.82
C LEU A 878 -40.66 -21.22 -5.79
N LYS A 879 -39.77 -22.07 -6.33
CA LYS A 879 -40.04 -23.51 -6.47
C LYS A 879 -40.41 -24.18 -5.13
N ASP A 880 -39.52 -24.09 -4.15
CA ASP A 880 -39.58 -24.92 -2.93
C ASP A 880 -40.61 -24.42 -1.87
N SER A 881 -41.41 -23.40 -2.19
CA SER A 881 -42.44 -22.85 -1.28
C SER A 881 -43.75 -22.43 -1.95
N ALA A 882 -43.85 -22.51 -3.29
CA ALA A 882 -44.94 -21.93 -4.09
C ALA A 882 -45.26 -20.45 -3.76
N LYS A 883 -44.34 -19.72 -3.11
CA LYS A 883 -44.49 -18.31 -2.72
C LYS A 883 -44.35 -17.41 -3.94
N VAL A 884 -45.26 -16.44 -4.07
CA VAL A 884 -45.13 -15.33 -5.04
C VAL A 884 -43.84 -14.56 -4.76
N VAL A 885 -43.00 -14.37 -5.78
CA VAL A 885 -41.76 -13.59 -5.72
C VAL A 885 -42.10 -12.11 -5.53
N ASN A 886 -41.81 -11.59 -4.33
CA ASN A 886 -41.93 -10.17 -4.00
C ASN A 886 -40.65 -9.39 -4.35
N ALA A 887 -40.62 -8.08 -4.08
CA ALA A 887 -39.50 -7.22 -4.46
C ALA A 887 -38.17 -7.54 -3.76
N GLN A 888 -38.17 -8.17 -2.57
CA GLN A 888 -36.96 -8.65 -1.92
C GLN A 888 -36.54 -10.03 -2.47
N ASP A 889 -37.49 -10.94 -2.67
CA ASP A 889 -37.23 -12.24 -3.29
C ASP A 889 -36.60 -12.07 -4.68
N MET A 890 -37.12 -11.13 -5.48
CA MET A 890 -36.58 -10.78 -6.80
C MET A 890 -35.17 -10.20 -6.74
N LEU A 891 -34.90 -9.37 -5.72
CA LEU A 891 -33.61 -8.75 -5.50
C LEU A 891 -32.55 -9.77 -5.09
N ASP A 892 -32.91 -10.78 -4.29
CA ASP A 892 -31.99 -11.87 -3.92
C ASP A 892 -31.78 -12.87 -5.06
N LEU A 893 -32.78 -13.10 -5.93
CA LEU A 893 -32.62 -13.80 -7.21
C LEU A 893 -31.63 -13.07 -8.14
N ILE A 894 -31.73 -11.74 -8.25
CA ILE A 894 -30.83 -10.90 -9.06
C ILE A 894 -29.39 -10.94 -8.54
N VAL A 895 -29.19 -10.91 -7.22
CA VAL A 895 -27.84 -11.06 -6.64
C VAL A 895 -27.28 -12.46 -6.92
N SER A 896 -28.06 -13.51 -6.63
CA SER A 896 -27.65 -14.90 -6.84
C SER A 896 -27.32 -15.20 -8.32
N PHE A 897 -28.00 -14.54 -9.27
CA PHE A 897 -27.68 -14.62 -10.70
C PHE A 897 -26.28 -14.08 -11.00
N PHE A 898 -25.91 -12.93 -10.44
CA PHE A 898 -24.59 -12.34 -10.66
C PHE A 898 -23.47 -13.12 -9.99
N ASP A 899 -23.74 -13.78 -8.86
CA ASP A 899 -22.80 -14.68 -8.21
C ASP A 899 -22.56 -15.92 -9.10
N TYR A 900 -23.64 -16.58 -9.57
CA TYR A 900 -23.58 -17.72 -10.50
C TYR A 900 -22.84 -17.38 -11.81
N ALA A 901 -23.08 -16.20 -12.38
CA ALA A 901 -22.41 -15.69 -13.57
C ALA A 901 -20.96 -15.25 -13.33
N SER A 902 -20.55 -15.01 -12.07
CA SER A 902 -19.18 -14.62 -11.70
C SER A 902 -18.28 -15.77 -11.28
N GLU A 903 -18.86 -16.87 -10.80
CA GLU A 903 -18.14 -17.98 -10.15
C GLU A 903 -18.18 -19.29 -10.97
N ASN A 904 -18.53 -19.22 -12.26
CA ASN A 904 -18.71 -20.38 -13.15
C ASN A 904 -19.61 -21.47 -12.54
N GLU A 905 -20.85 -21.07 -12.23
CA GLU A 905 -21.94 -22.02 -11.92
C GLU A 905 -21.82 -22.78 -10.58
N GLN A 906 -20.91 -22.41 -9.68
CA GLN A 906 -20.77 -23.07 -8.36
C GLN A 906 -21.86 -22.70 -7.33
N VAL A 907 -22.74 -21.75 -7.63
CA VAL A 907 -23.87 -21.36 -6.77
C VAL A 907 -24.99 -22.42 -6.82
N ASP A 908 -25.57 -22.73 -5.65
CA ASP A 908 -26.67 -23.69 -5.52
C ASP A 908 -27.83 -23.40 -6.50
N SER A 909 -28.02 -24.34 -7.42
CA SER A 909 -29.01 -24.28 -8.49
C SER A 909 -30.46 -24.09 -8.01
N LYS A 910 -30.80 -24.50 -6.78
CA LYS A 910 -32.15 -24.35 -6.20
C LYS A 910 -32.53 -22.90 -5.97
N LYS A 911 -31.58 -22.09 -5.48
CA LYS A 911 -31.76 -20.64 -5.23
C LYS A 911 -32.04 -19.82 -6.49
N LEU A 912 -31.86 -20.44 -7.66
CA LEU A 912 -32.04 -19.84 -8.98
C LEU A 912 -33.20 -20.46 -9.77
N THR A 913 -33.94 -21.44 -9.20
CA THR A 913 -35.11 -22.04 -9.85
C THR A 913 -36.41 -21.34 -9.48
N ILE A 914 -37.11 -20.87 -10.52
CA ILE A 914 -38.41 -20.19 -10.43
C ILE A 914 -39.43 -20.88 -11.33
N ARG A 915 -40.72 -20.80 -11.01
CA ARG A 915 -41.83 -21.12 -11.92
C ARG A 915 -42.44 -19.82 -12.44
N ILE A 916 -42.71 -19.75 -13.74
CA ILE A 916 -43.44 -18.62 -14.35
C ILE A 916 -44.94 -18.95 -14.31
N GLY A 917 -45.76 -18.09 -13.70
CA GLY A 917 -47.21 -18.26 -13.64
C GLY A 917 -47.90 -18.14 -15.00
N SER A 918 -49.08 -18.73 -15.14
CA SER A 918 -49.92 -18.54 -16.34
C SER A 918 -50.97 -17.44 -16.13
N PRO A 919 -51.31 -16.64 -17.16
CA PRO A 919 -52.40 -15.65 -17.06
C PRO A 919 -53.79 -16.24 -16.74
N GLN A 920 -53.96 -17.55 -16.91
CA GLN A 920 -55.15 -18.32 -16.54
C GLN A 920 -55.16 -18.64 -15.04
N GLU A 921 -53.98 -18.87 -14.44
CA GLU A 921 -53.81 -19.10 -13.00
C GLU A 921 -54.19 -17.84 -12.20
N ASP A 922 -53.73 -16.66 -12.62
CA ASP A 922 -54.13 -15.38 -12.03
C ASP A 922 -55.65 -15.15 -12.09
N LYS A 923 -56.30 -15.57 -13.18
CA LYS A 923 -57.77 -15.48 -13.33
C LYS A 923 -58.51 -16.47 -12.44
N LEU A 924 -58.01 -17.70 -12.30
CA LEU A 924 -58.57 -18.70 -11.39
C LEU A 924 -58.40 -18.27 -9.92
N ILE A 925 -57.24 -17.72 -9.57
CA ILE A 925 -56.95 -17.10 -8.27
C ILE A 925 -58.00 -16.03 -7.94
N ASN A 926 -58.23 -15.07 -8.84
CA ASN A 926 -59.22 -14.02 -8.62
C ASN A 926 -60.65 -14.60 -8.52
N LEU A 927 -61.01 -15.57 -9.36
CA LEU A 927 -62.32 -16.23 -9.36
C LEU A 927 -62.60 -17.00 -8.04
N LEU A 928 -61.60 -17.69 -7.49
CA LEU A 928 -61.70 -18.37 -6.19
C LEU A 928 -61.79 -17.37 -5.03
N CYS A 929 -60.97 -16.30 -5.06
CA CYS A 929 -61.12 -15.20 -4.10
C CYS A 929 -62.52 -14.58 -4.15
N ASP A 930 -63.09 -14.43 -5.34
CA ASP A 930 -64.44 -13.90 -5.56
C ASP A 930 -65.54 -14.80 -4.97
N ILE A 931 -65.37 -16.13 -5.02
CA ILE A 931 -66.37 -17.11 -4.56
C ILE A 931 -66.30 -17.32 -3.04
N PHE A 932 -65.09 -17.48 -2.48
CA PHE A 932 -64.89 -17.90 -1.07
C PHE A 932 -64.45 -16.78 -0.12
N ASN A 933 -63.97 -15.64 -0.64
CA ASN A 933 -63.43 -14.51 0.13
C ASN A 933 -62.43 -14.92 1.25
N PRO A 934 -61.29 -15.54 0.87
CA PRO A 934 -60.21 -15.91 1.80
C PRO A 934 -59.56 -14.68 2.44
N GLU A 935 -58.93 -14.87 3.60
CA GLU A 935 -58.20 -13.80 4.30
C GLU A 935 -56.85 -13.54 3.65
N GLN A 936 -56.19 -14.57 3.12
CA GLN A 936 -54.90 -14.46 2.44
C GLN A 936 -55.04 -14.37 0.92
N LYS A 937 -54.20 -13.52 0.32
CA LYS A 937 -54.03 -13.39 -1.14
C LYS A 937 -52.59 -13.78 -1.49
N GLY A 938 -52.44 -14.74 -2.39
CA GLY A 938 -51.15 -15.34 -2.71
C GLY A 938 -51.21 -16.22 -3.95
N SER A 939 -50.41 -17.29 -3.98
CA SER A 939 -50.44 -18.29 -5.05
C SER A 939 -51.70 -19.15 -5.00
N LEU A 940 -51.99 -19.86 -6.09
CA LEU A 940 -53.08 -20.82 -6.16
C LEU A 940 -53.01 -21.86 -5.03
N LYS A 941 -51.79 -22.34 -4.69
CA LYS A 941 -51.57 -23.24 -3.55
C LYS A 941 -51.94 -22.59 -2.21
N LEU A 942 -51.49 -21.36 -1.96
CA LEU A 942 -51.80 -20.64 -0.71
C LEU A 942 -53.30 -20.34 -0.58
N ILE A 943 -53.97 -19.97 -1.67
CA ILE A 943 -55.40 -19.65 -1.67
C ILE A 943 -56.25 -20.90 -1.46
N VAL A 944 -55.92 -22.03 -2.10
CA VAL A 944 -56.57 -23.32 -1.83
C VAL A 944 -56.36 -23.72 -0.37
N TRP A 945 -55.16 -23.54 0.20
CA TRP A 945 -54.87 -23.77 1.62
C TRP A 945 -55.66 -22.86 2.58
N ASP A 946 -55.83 -21.57 2.25
CA ASP A 946 -56.56 -20.61 3.08
C ASP A 946 -58.07 -20.91 3.05
N ILE A 947 -58.62 -21.23 1.87
CA ILE A 947 -60.01 -21.71 1.72
C ILE A 947 -60.20 -23.04 2.47
N ALA A 948 -59.23 -23.95 2.43
CA ALA A 948 -59.24 -25.21 3.17
C ALA A 948 -59.22 -25.02 4.70
N LEU A 949 -58.42 -24.09 5.23
CA LEU A 949 -58.26 -23.89 6.67
C LEU A 949 -59.30 -22.96 7.29
N ASP A 950 -59.59 -21.81 6.68
CA ASP A 950 -60.58 -20.87 7.21
C ASP A 950 -61.99 -21.24 6.75
N TYR A 951 -62.23 -21.24 5.44
CA TYR A 951 -63.57 -21.39 4.92
C TYR A 951 -64.13 -22.81 5.12
N VAL A 952 -63.42 -23.86 4.71
CA VAL A 952 -63.91 -25.25 4.79
C VAL A 952 -63.98 -25.69 6.24
N LYS A 953 -62.87 -25.65 6.99
CA LYS A 953 -62.83 -26.20 8.36
C LYS A 953 -63.71 -25.42 9.35
N ASN A 954 -63.73 -24.08 9.29
CA ASN A 954 -64.37 -23.27 10.34
C ASN A 954 -65.78 -22.80 9.96
N LYS A 955 -66.01 -22.40 8.69
CA LYS A 955 -67.25 -21.75 8.23
C LYS A 955 -68.23 -22.72 7.56
N PHE A 956 -67.74 -23.56 6.63
CA PHE A 956 -68.57 -24.48 5.84
C PHE A 956 -68.75 -25.84 6.51
N ARG A 957 -67.74 -26.31 7.28
CA ARG A 957 -67.77 -27.42 8.25
C ARG A 957 -68.05 -28.84 7.75
N TYR A 958 -68.19 -29.01 6.45
CA TYR A 958 -68.53 -30.27 5.80
C TYR A 958 -67.65 -30.46 4.54
N PRO A 959 -67.40 -31.69 4.04
CA PRO A 959 -66.76 -31.89 2.74
C PRO A 959 -67.46 -31.14 1.60
N LEU A 960 -66.71 -30.48 0.70
CA LEU A 960 -67.28 -29.63 -0.36
C LEU A 960 -68.24 -30.37 -1.31
N TRP A 961 -68.09 -31.70 -1.48
CA TRP A 961 -69.00 -32.47 -2.35
C TRP A 961 -70.46 -32.47 -1.86
N ILE A 962 -70.73 -32.13 -0.60
CA ILE A 962 -72.10 -31.97 -0.07
C ILE A 962 -72.84 -30.80 -0.75
N ALA A 963 -72.12 -29.81 -1.29
CA ALA A 963 -72.69 -28.73 -2.09
C ALA A 963 -73.45 -29.24 -3.34
N LYS A 964 -73.12 -30.43 -3.85
CA LYS A 964 -73.83 -31.08 -4.97
C LYS A 964 -75.31 -31.36 -4.66
N TYR A 965 -75.66 -31.50 -3.37
CA TYR A 965 -77.03 -31.76 -2.91
C TYR A 965 -77.84 -30.47 -2.69
N HIS A 966 -77.25 -29.29 -2.94
CA HIS A 966 -78.01 -28.04 -2.97
C HIS A 966 -79.00 -28.02 -4.14
N ASN A 967 -80.17 -27.40 -3.93
CA ASN A 967 -81.27 -27.43 -4.88
C ASN A 967 -80.87 -26.84 -6.26
N ILE A 968 -80.01 -25.80 -6.26
CA ILE A 968 -79.47 -25.19 -7.49
C ILE A 968 -78.58 -26.19 -8.24
N ALA A 969 -77.67 -26.87 -7.55
CA ALA A 969 -76.76 -27.84 -8.16
C ALA A 969 -77.52 -29.04 -8.74
N GLN A 970 -78.50 -29.57 -8.01
CA GLN A 970 -79.40 -30.63 -8.51
C GLN A 970 -80.24 -30.23 -9.74
N SER A 971 -80.36 -28.92 -10.03
CA SER A 971 -81.08 -28.39 -11.19
C SER A 971 -80.19 -27.94 -12.36
N ASN A 972 -78.86 -27.92 -12.19
CA ASN A 972 -77.93 -27.38 -13.17
C ASN A 972 -76.65 -28.25 -13.29
N GLU A 973 -76.56 -29.03 -14.37
CA GLU A 973 -75.42 -29.94 -14.64
C GLU A 973 -74.07 -29.20 -14.75
N ALA A 974 -74.07 -27.94 -15.23
CA ALA A 974 -72.86 -27.12 -15.27
C ALA A 974 -72.34 -26.77 -13.87
N VAL A 975 -73.25 -26.58 -12.89
CA VAL A 975 -72.88 -26.36 -11.47
C VAL A 975 -72.28 -27.62 -10.87
N LEU A 976 -72.83 -28.80 -11.16
CA LEU A 976 -72.25 -30.08 -10.72
C LEU A 976 -70.83 -30.25 -11.29
N SER A 977 -70.64 -30.07 -12.60
CA SER A 977 -69.33 -30.20 -13.23
C SER A 977 -68.31 -29.16 -12.70
N ALA A 978 -68.76 -27.96 -12.33
CA ALA A 978 -67.90 -26.95 -11.70
C ALA A 978 -67.55 -27.32 -10.24
N LEU A 979 -68.48 -27.89 -9.47
CA LEU A 979 -68.21 -28.41 -8.12
C LEU A 979 -67.21 -29.57 -8.14
N ASP A 980 -67.37 -30.52 -9.08
CA ASP A 980 -66.37 -31.58 -9.31
C ASP A 980 -65.00 -30.99 -9.62
N SER A 981 -64.95 -29.96 -10.47
CA SER A 981 -63.70 -29.29 -10.88
C SER A 981 -63.03 -28.51 -9.75
N ILE A 982 -63.77 -28.04 -8.75
CA ILE A 982 -63.21 -27.45 -7.52
C ILE A 982 -62.58 -28.54 -6.65
N ILE A 983 -63.20 -29.72 -6.55
CA ILE A 983 -62.65 -30.86 -5.78
C ILE A 983 -61.41 -31.44 -6.47
N GLU A 984 -61.45 -31.59 -7.80
CA GLU A 984 -60.27 -31.97 -8.61
C GLU A 984 -59.13 -30.96 -8.45
N LEU A 985 -59.43 -29.65 -8.44
CA LEU A 985 -58.43 -28.61 -8.17
C LEU A 985 -57.78 -28.76 -6.80
N PHE A 986 -58.59 -28.98 -5.75
CA PHE A 986 -58.07 -29.09 -4.38
C PHE A 986 -57.20 -30.36 -4.21
N LYS A 987 -57.55 -31.47 -4.88
CA LYS A 987 -56.72 -32.69 -4.97
C LYS A 987 -55.39 -32.40 -5.69
N ALA A 988 -55.44 -31.91 -6.92
CA ALA A 988 -54.25 -31.62 -7.72
C ALA A 988 -53.32 -30.57 -7.08
N VAL A 989 -53.85 -29.63 -6.28
CA VAL A 989 -53.05 -28.63 -5.55
C VAL A 989 -52.50 -29.17 -4.23
N LYS A 990 -53.14 -30.16 -3.59
CA LYS A 990 -52.58 -30.93 -2.47
C LYS A 990 -51.40 -31.77 -2.95
N ASP A 991 -51.58 -32.49 -4.05
CA ASP A 991 -50.64 -33.49 -4.57
C ASP A 991 -49.55 -32.87 -5.48
N GLU A 992 -49.59 -31.54 -5.68
CA GLU A 992 -48.71 -30.71 -6.54
C GLU A 992 -48.74 -30.98 -8.05
N GLU A 993 -49.61 -31.88 -8.54
CA GLU A 993 -49.72 -32.27 -9.95
C GLU A 993 -50.81 -31.48 -10.72
N TYR A 994 -50.52 -30.24 -11.16
CA TYR A 994 -51.42 -29.47 -12.04
C TYR A 994 -50.71 -28.78 -13.21
N SER A 995 -51.37 -28.76 -14.38
CA SER A 995 -50.88 -28.12 -15.61
C SER A 995 -51.63 -26.82 -15.95
N SER A 996 -51.05 -25.98 -16.81
CA SER A 996 -51.72 -24.76 -17.32
C SER A 996 -53.02 -25.08 -18.09
N GLU A 997 -53.10 -26.24 -18.74
CA GLU A 997 -54.30 -26.69 -19.47
C GLU A 997 -55.42 -27.15 -18.52
N PHE A 998 -55.04 -27.83 -17.43
CA PHE A 998 -55.94 -28.21 -16.34
C PHE A 998 -56.50 -26.96 -15.64
N VAL A 999 -55.64 -26.01 -15.27
CA VAL A 999 -56.03 -24.70 -14.70
C VAL A 999 -56.98 -23.94 -15.62
N ASN A 1000 -56.70 -23.89 -16.93
CA ASN A 1000 -57.59 -23.26 -17.91
C ASN A 1000 -58.95 -23.98 -18.01
N THR A 1001 -58.96 -25.32 -18.03
CA THR A 1001 -60.20 -26.12 -18.10
C THR A 1001 -61.10 -25.86 -16.89
N ILE A 1002 -60.52 -25.84 -15.69
CA ILE A 1002 -61.22 -25.59 -14.43
C ILE A 1002 -61.73 -24.15 -14.37
N TYR A 1003 -60.91 -23.16 -14.73
CA TYR A 1003 -61.33 -21.76 -14.83
C TYR A 1003 -62.58 -21.59 -15.71
N ASN A 1004 -62.57 -22.17 -16.92
CA ASN A 1004 -63.70 -22.04 -17.84
C ASN A 1004 -64.98 -22.66 -17.27
N LYS A 1005 -64.91 -23.86 -16.67
CA LYS A 1005 -66.06 -24.49 -15.99
C LYS A 1005 -66.60 -23.62 -14.83
N ILE A 1006 -65.75 -23.22 -13.88
CA ILE A 1006 -66.18 -22.44 -12.69
C ILE A 1006 -66.74 -21.08 -13.10
N SER A 1007 -66.10 -20.39 -14.04
CA SER A 1007 -66.49 -19.03 -14.48
C SER A 1007 -67.90 -18.98 -15.08
N SER A 1008 -68.33 -20.06 -15.74
CA SER A 1008 -69.65 -20.15 -16.37
C SER A 1008 -70.83 -20.14 -15.38
N VAL A 1009 -70.59 -20.47 -14.11
CA VAL A 1009 -71.60 -20.64 -13.05
C VAL A 1009 -71.21 -19.91 -11.76
N GLN A 1010 -70.35 -18.89 -11.84
CA GLN A 1010 -69.80 -18.16 -10.69
C GLN A 1010 -70.90 -17.66 -9.72
N THR A 1011 -72.02 -17.16 -10.25
CA THR A 1011 -73.15 -16.64 -9.44
C THR A 1011 -73.84 -17.75 -8.64
N ASP A 1012 -74.07 -18.91 -9.26
CA ASP A 1012 -74.71 -20.06 -8.61
C ASP A 1012 -73.82 -20.61 -7.50
N LEU A 1013 -72.51 -20.73 -7.77
CA LEU A 1013 -71.51 -21.15 -6.78
C LEU A 1013 -71.42 -20.17 -5.60
N ARG A 1014 -71.44 -18.85 -5.86
CA ARG A 1014 -71.51 -17.82 -4.82
C ARG A 1014 -72.76 -17.99 -3.93
N ILE A 1015 -73.92 -18.31 -4.50
CA ILE A 1015 -75.14 -18.55 -3.71
C ILE A 1015 -74.99 -19.82 -2.86
N ILE A 1016 -74.56 -20.93 -3.46
CA ILE A 1016 -74.38 -22.23 -2.80
C ILE A 1016 -73.42 -22.13 -1.60
N PHE A 1017 -72.30 -21.44 -1.76
CA PHE A 1017 -71.29 -21.34 -0.71
C PHE A 1017 -71.62 -20.27 0.37
N ASN A 1018 -72.42 -19.24 0.06
CA ASN A 1018 -72.90 -18.34 1.10
C ASN A 1018 -74.03 -18.93 1.97
N ASP A 1019 -74.79 -19.92 1.48
CA ASP A 1019 -75.89 -20.58 2.22
C ASP A 1019 -75.41 -21.66 3.22
N THR A 1020 -74.36 -21.35 3.99
CA THR A 1020 -73.77 -22.24 5.02
C THR A 1020 -74.77 -22.79 6.04
N LYS A 1021 -75.88 -22.09 6.29
CA LYS A 1021 -76.94 -22.53 7.22
C LYS A 1021 -77.72 -23.75 6.71
N ASN A 1022 -77.70 -24.00 5.41
CA ASN A 1022 -78.38 -25.12 4.76
C ASN A 1022 -77.53 -26.40 4.78
N ASN A 1023 -76.21 -26.31 5.01
CA ASN A 1023 -75.28 -27.44 4.99
C ASN A 1023 -75.73 -28.67 5.79
N PRO A 1024 -76.26 -28.56 7.03
CA PRO A 1024 -76.76 -29.72 7.77
C PRO A 1024 -77.97 -30.39 7.10
N GLU A 1025 -78.77 -29.67 6.31
CA GLU A 1025 -79.87 -30.23 5.53
C GLU A 1025 -79.39 -30.84 4.21
N LEU A 1026 -78.34 -30.29 3.60
CA LEU A 1026 -77.67 -30.93 2.46
C LEU A 1026 -77.05 -32.27 2.89
N PHE A 1027 -76.44 -32.32 4.06
CA PHE A 1027 -75.91 -33.54 4.65
C PHE A 1027 -77.02 -34.56 5.01
N LYS A 1028 -78.19 -34.11 5.52
CA LYS A 1028 -79.38 -34.98 5.65
C LYS A 1028 -79.79 -35.59 4.31
N LYS A 1029 -79.89 -34.80 3.24
CA LYS A 1029 -80.27 -35.29 1.89
C LYS A 1029 -79.29 -36.37 1.40
N TRP A 1030 -77.99 -36.19 1.64
CA TRP A 1030 -76.98 -37.20 1.34
C TRP A 1030 -77.15 -38.48 2.17
N LEU A 1031 -77.30 -38.39 3.51
CA LEU A 1031 -77.53 -39.55 4.38
C LEU A 1031 -78.80 -40.33 4.00
N VAL A 1032 -79.88 -39.63 3.61
CA VAL A 1032 -81.10 -40.25 3.08
C VAL A 1032 -80.80 -41.01 1.78
N SER A 1033 -80.00 -40.45 0.87
CA SER A 1033 -79.62 -41.11 -0.39
C SER A 1033 -78.80 -42.40 -0.17
N LYS A 1034 -78.00 -42.46 0.91
CA LYS A 1034 -77.24 -43.66 1.32
C LYS A 1034 -78.07 -44.68 2.12
N LYS A 1035 -79.37 -44.41 2.35
CA LYS A 1035 -80.33 -45.28 3.07
C LYS A 1035 -80.01 -45.52 4.57
N VAL A 1036 -79.52 -44.50 5.27
CA VAL A 1036 -79.41 -44.56 6.75
C VAL A 1036 -80.82 -44.48 7.37
N ASN A 1037 -81.14 -45.41 8.27
CA ASN A 1037 -82.44 -45.44 8.96
C ASN A 1037 -82.48 -44.46 10.15
N ASN A 1038 -83.70 -44.01 10.53
CA ASN A 1038 -83.97 -43.11 11.66
C ASN A 1038 -83.18 -41.78 11.71
N ILE A 1039 -82.91 -41.17 10.54
CA ILE A 1039 -82.22 -39.85 10.43
C ILE A 1039 -82.91 -38.74 11.25
N SER A 1040 -84.22 -38.85 11.53
CA SER A 1040 -84.98 -37.92 12.39
C SER A 1040 -84.54 -37.89 13.85
N GLU A 1041 -83.82 -38.91 14.35
CA GLU A 1041 -83.36 -39.01 15.75
C GLU A 1041 -81.86 -38.68 15.90
N LEU A 1042 -81.19 -38.30 14.80
CA LEU A 1042 -79.76 -37.99 14.79
C LEU A 1042 -79.50 -36.50 15.07
N ASN A 1043 -78.80 -36.22 16.17
CA ASN A 1043 -78.19 -34.92 16.40
C ASN A 1043 -77.01 -34.74 15.43
N ILE A 1044 -77.23 -33.99 14.36
CA ILE A 1044 -76.25 -33.81 13.29
C ILE A 1044 -75.09 -32.90 13.71
N GLY A 1045 -75.29 -31.96 14.65
CA GLY A 1045 -74.17 -31.18 15.21
C GLY A 1045 -73.14 -32.08 15.92
N ALA A 1046 -73.60 -33.16 16.56
CA ALA A 1046 -72.71 -34.16 17.15
C ALA A 1046 -72.02 -35.08 16.11
N ILE A 1047 -72.53 -35.15 14.87
CA ILE A 1047 -71.87 -35.85 13.75
C ILE A 1047 -70.86 -34.90 13.07
N GLU A 1048 -71.21 -33.62 12.94
CA GLU A 1048 -70.36 -32.53 12.43
C GLU A 1048 -69.08 -32.39 13.26
N GLU A 1049 -69.21 -32.18 14.57
CA GLU A 1049 -68.06 -32.11 15.50
C GLU A 1049 -67.23 -33.39 15.51
N TYR A 1050 -67.86 -34.53 15.21
CA TYR A 1050 -67.17 -35.82 15.15
C TYR A 1050 -66.27 -35.92 13.92
N ILE A 1051 -66.81 -35.68 12.73
CA ILE A 1051 -66.10 -35.70 11.44
C ILE A 1051 -64.96 -34.67 11.45
N ILE A 1052 -65.22 -33.45 11.94
CA ILE A 1052 -64.20 -32.37 12.01
C ILE A 1052 -62.98 -32.76 12.85
N LYS A 1053 -63.17 -33.64 13.86
CA LYS A 1053 -62.09 -34.16 14.71
C LYS A 1053 -61.25 -35.27 14.04
N ASN A 1054 -61.88 -36.18 13.30
CA ASN A 1054 -61.25 -37.46 12.89
C ASN A 1054 -61.00 -37.62 11.39
N SER A 1055 -61.35 -36.63 10.57
CA SER A 1055 -60.95 -36.59 9.16
C SER A 1055 -59.53 -36.05 8.90
N GLY A 1056 -58.76 -35.73 9.95
CA GLY A 1056 -57.35 -35.34 9.85
C GLY A 1056 -57.10 -34.17 8.87
N GLU A 1057 -56.11 -34.32 7.99
CA GLU A 1057 -55.87 -33.35 6.91
C GLU A 1057 -56.84 -33.49 5.72
N GLU A 1058 -57.56 -34.61 5.59
CA GLU A 1058 -58.34 -34.92 4.38
C GLU A 1058 -59.57 -34.01 4.21
N LEU A 1059 -60.24 -33.71 5.32
CA LEU A 1059 -61.36 -32.77 5.37
C LEU A 1059 -60.91 -31.33 5.14
N VAL A 1060 -59.73 -30.95 5.66
CA VAL A 1060 -59.14 -29.61 5.43
C VAL A 1060 -59.05 -29.37 3.93
N TYR A 1061 -58.38 -30.28 3.21
CA TYR A 1061 -58.28 -30.22 1.75
C TYR A 1061 -59.59 -30.54 0.99
N THR A 1062 -60.71 -30.81 1.65
CA THR A 1062 -62.01 -31.18 1.02
C THR A 1062 -62.00 -32.50 0.23
N CYS A 1063 -60.88 -33.21 0.27
CA CYS A 1063 -60.56 -34.35 -0.59
C CYS A 1063 -61.18 -35.66 -0.11
N GLU A 1064 -61.65 -35.68 1.14
CA GLU A 1064 -62.28 -36.82 1.81
C GLU A 1064 -63.38 -37.46 0.96
N ASP A 1065 -63.25 -38.75 0.68
CA ASP A 1065 -64.18 -39.49 -0.17
C ASP A 1065 -65.54 -39.71 0.52
N GLU A 1066 -66.62 -39.75 -0.28
CA GLU A 1066 -67.97 -40.05 0.24
C GLU A 1066 -68.01 -41.36 1.03
N THR A 1067 -67.22 -42.36 0.65
CA THR A 1067 -67.15 -43.65 1.36
C THR A 1067 -66.43 -43.52 2.70
N ALA A 1068 -65.38 -42.69 2.77
CA ALA A 1068 -64.64 -42.45 4.02
C ALA A 1068 -65.51 -41.70 5.04
N THR A 1069 -66.18 -40.62 4.61
CA THR A 1069 -67.15 -39.91 5.46
C THR A 1069 -68.32 -40.81 5.87
N TYR A 1070 -68.81 -41.67 4.96
CA TYR A 1070 -69.88 -42.61 5.28
C TYR A 1070 -69.47 -43.64 6.34
N ASN A 1071 -68.25 -44.16 6.25
CA ASN A 1071 -67.70 -45.07 7.25
C ASN A 1071 -67.57 -44.38 8.62
N ARG A 1072 -67.02 -43.16 8.68
CA ARG A 1072 -66.95 -42.35 9.93
C ARG A 1072 -68.34 -42.10 10.55
N VAL A 1073 -69.37 -41.91 9.74
CA VAL A 1073 -70.78 -41.81 10.22
C VAL A 1073 -71.28 -43.15 10.78
N LEU A 1074 -70.96 -44.29 10.15
CA LEU A 1074 -71.31 -45.61 10.69
C LEU A 1074 -70.58 -45.92 12.01
N GLU A 1075 -69.30 -45.56 12.11
CA GLU A 1075 -68.50 -45.74 13.34
C GLU A 1075 -69.03 -44.87 14.50
N PHE A 1076 -69.40 -43.62 14.23
CA PHE A 1076 -70.13 -42.77 15.18
C PHE A 1076 -71.44 -43.41 15.67
N LEU A 1077 -72.24 -43.97 14.75
CA LEU A 1077 -73.50 -44.63 15.09
C LEU A 1077 -73.28 -45.85 15.99
N LEU A 1078 -72.24 -46.65 15.72
CA LEU A 1078 -71.85 -47.81 16.53
C LEU A 1078 -71.38 -47.38 17.94
N GLN A 1079 -70.55 -46.33 18.05
CA GLN A 1079 -70.15 -45.80 19.36
C GLN A 1079 -71.36 -45.29 20.14
N LYS A 1080 -72.28 -44.57 19.48
CA LYS A 1080 -73.49 -44.04 20.14
C LYS A 1080 -74.45 -45.14 20.59
N SER A 1081 -74.56 -46.26 19.87
CA SER A 1081 -75.41 -47.38 20.29
C SER A 1081 -74.89 -48.11 21.54
N ASN A 1082 -73.58 -48.10 21.78
CA ASN A 1082 -72.97 -48.75 22.95
C ASN A 1082 -73.16 -47.99 24.27
N ASN A 1083 -73.42 -46.68 24.24
CA ASN A 1083 -73.52 -45.83 25.43
C ASN A 1083 -74.94 -45.71 26.03
N GLY A 1084 -75.89 -46.52 25.57
CA GLY A 1084 -77.30 -46.46 25.97
C GLY A 1084 -77.64 -47.20 27.28
N GLY A 1085 -76.97 -46.91 28.41
CA GLY A 1085 -77.20 -47.66 29.67
C GLY A 1085 -76.79 -46.98 30.98
N ILE A 1086 -77.81 -46.57 31.76
CA ILE A 1086 -77.79 -46.22 33.20
C ILE A 1086 -77.06 -44.92 33.62
N ASN A 1087 -77.90 -43.99 34.09
CA ASN A 1087 -77.68 -42.81 34.95
C ASN A 1087 -76.29 -42.57 35.61
N ASN A 1088 -75.70 -41.40 35.31
CA ASN A 1088 -75.79 -40.14 36.08
C ASN A 1088 -75.98 -40.18 37.64
N PRO A 1089 -75.57 -39.12 38.36
CA PRO A 1089 -74.44 -38.19 38.12
C PRO A 1089 -73.72 -37.78 39.43
N ILE A 1090 -72.69 -36.90 39.35
CA ILE A 1090 -72.65 -35.59 40.05
C ILE A 1090 -71.33 -34.85 39.72
N ASP A 1091 -71.49 -33.58 39.34
CA ASP A 1091 -70.60 -32.40 39.34
C ASP A 1091 -69.07 -32.55 39.15
N ASN A 1092 -68.41 -31.92 38.17
CA ASN A 1092 -68.47 -30.57 37.55
C ASN A 1092 -67.32 -29.65 38.04
N ASP A 1093 -66.53 -29.21 37.05
CA ASP A 1093 -65.61 -28.07 36.94
C ASP A 1093 -64.19 -28.49 36.51
N ILE A 1094 -63.99 -28.84 35.23
CA ILE A 1094 -63.83 -27.95 34.05
C ILE A 1094 -62.42 -27.32 33.97
N SER A 1095 -61.58 -27.90 33.12
CA SER A 1095 -60.62 -27.17 32.29
C SER A 1095 -60.23 -27.97 31.03
N THR A 1096 -60.73 -27.51 29.87
CA THR A 1096 -60.11 -27.57 28.52
C THR A 1096 -59.73 -28.91 27.85
N ASP A 1097 -60.22 -29.04 26.61
CA ASP A 1097 -59.59 -29.58 25.39
C ASP A 1097 -59.62 -31.10 25.06
N ASN A 1098 -60.55 -31.42 24.15
CA ASN A 1098 -60.37 -32.19 22.90
C ASN A 1098 -59.45 -33.43 22.92
N ASN A 1099 -59.93 -34.68 23.02
CA ASN A 1099 -60.93 -35.39 22.19
C ASN A 1099 -60.48 -35.49 20.71
N GLY A 1100 -59.81 -36.60 20.33
CA GLY A 1100 -60.32 -37.63 19.38
C GLY A 1100 -60.10 -37.28 17.90
N THR A 1101 -60.14 -38.15 16.89
CA THR A 1101 -60.30 -39.63 16.72
C THR A 1101 -59.62 -39.97 15.33
N GLU A 1102 -59.60 -41.15 14.66
CA GLU A 1102 -60.20 -42.49 14.81
C GLU A 1102 -59.44 -43.60 14.05
N VAL A 1103 -59.87 -44.84 14.31
CA VAL A 1103 -59.94 -46.10 13.54
C VAL A 1103 -59.60 -46.10 12.02
N ILE A 1104 -58.73 -47.04 11.63
CA ILE A 1104 -59.04 -48.20 10.75
C ILE A 1104 -58.01 -49.32 11.01
N ASP A 1105 -58.29 -50.52 10.48
CA ASP A 1105 -57.86 -51.85 10.93
C ASP A 1105 -56.39 -52.29 10.66
N THR A 1106 -56.01 -53.38 11.34
CA THR A 1106 -54.94 -54.37 11.04
C THR A 1106 -53.43 -54.01 11.12
N THR A 1107 -52.72 -54.86 11.87
CA THR A 1107 -51.30 -55.27 11.71
C THR A 1107 -50.21 -54.19 11.62
N ASN A 1108 -49.60 -53.84 12.75
CA ASN A 1108 -48.20 -54.22 13.06
C ASN A 1108 -47.76 -53.71 14.46
N GLY A 1109 -47.89 -54.57 15.47
CA GLY A 1109 -47.50 -54.30 16.85
C GLY A 1109 -46.27 -55.09 17.31
N ASN A 1110 -45.16 -55.02 16.58
CA ASN A 1110 -43.91 -55.65 17.01
C ASN A 1110 -43.33 -54.90 18.22
N TYR A 1111 -43.34 -55.55 19.38
CA TYR A 1111 -42.66 -55.10 20.60
C TYR A 1111 -41.13 -55.25 20.45
N THR A 1112 -40.41 -54.19 20.06
CA THR A 1112 -38.92 -54.17 20.06
C THR A 1112 -38.28 -52.85 20.55
N ASP A 1113 -38.61 -51.70 19.96
CA ASP A 1113 -37.67 -50.56 19.90
C ASP A 1113 -37.42 -49.80 21.23
N THR A 1114 -38.29 -49.93 22.22
CA THR A 1114 -38.03 -49.36 23.57
C THR A 1114 -36.88 -50.07 24.28
N SER A 1115 -36.64 -51.35 23.98
CA SER A 1115 -35.50 -52.11 24.48
C SER A 1115 -34.18 -51.59 23.90
N GLU A 1116 -34.13 -51.40 22.57
CA GLU A 1116 -32.90 -50.99 21.88
C GLU A 1116 -32.54 -49.54 22.15
N THR A 1117 -33.54 -48.65 22.28
CA THR A 1117 -33.30 -47.25 22.68
C THR A 1117 -32.65 -47.17 24.06
N MET A 1118 -33.15 -47.93 25.05
CA MET A 1118 -32.49 -48.01 26.37
C MET A 1118 -31.10 -48.65 26.29
N ARG A 1119 -30.86 -49.57 25.34
CA ARG A 1119 -29.56 -50.21 25.13
C ARG A 1119 -28.51 -49.21 24.65
N VAL A 1120 -28.82 -48.41 23.62
CA VAL A 1120 -27.94 -47.35 23.11
C VAL A 1120 -27.69 -46.28 24.17
N VAL A 1121 -28.73 -45.85 24.90
CA VAL A 1121 -28.61 -44.91 26.03
C VAL A 1121 -27.68 -45.43 27.12
N ASN A 1122 -27.79 -46.71 27.49
CA ASN A 1122 -26.89 -47.33 28.48
C ASN A 1122 -25.45 -47.49 27.95
N ILE A 1123 -25.25 -47.79 26.67
CA ILE A 1123 -23.91 -47.90 26.07
C ILE A 1123 -23.23 -46.52 26.03
N LEU A 1124 -23.93 -45.47 25.63
CA LEU A 1124 -23.42 -44.09 25.70
C LEU A 1124 -23.09 -43.66 27.14
N THR A 1125 -23.93 -44.03 28.10
CA THR A 1125 -23.70 -43.77 29.54
C THR A 1125 -22.44 -44.48 30.04
N ASN A 1126 -22.27 -45.76 29.70
CA ASN A 1126 -21.09 -46.55 30.08
C ASN A 1126 -19.81 -46.11 29.36
N ALA A 1127 -19.93 -45.54 28.15
CA ALA A 1127 -18.84 -44.90 27.42
C ALA A 1127 -18.51 -43.48 27.94
N GLY A 1128 -19.19 -43.00 28.99
CA GLY A 1128 -18.88 -41.73 29.65
C GLY A 1128 -19.36 -40.46 28.92
N TRP A 1129 -20.33 -40.58 28.00
CA TRP A 1129 -20.85 -39.43 27.25
C TRP A 1129 -21.67 -38.48 28.15
N ASP A 1130 -21.80 -37.22 27.74
CA ASP A 1130 -22.51 -36.21 28.55
C ASP A 1130 -24.00 -36.55 28.76
N SER A 1131 -24.43 -36.48 30.02
CA SER A 1131 -25.80 -36.74 30.46
C SER A 1131 -26.88 -35.90 29.77
N LYS A 1132 -26.55 -34.69 29.30
CA LYS A 1132 -27.45 -33.80 28.57
C LYS A 1132 -27.58 -34.24 27.11
N PHE A 1133 -26.46 -34.59 26.47
CA PHE A 1133 -26.44 -35.20 25.14
C PHE A 1133 -27.18 -36.54 25.11
N ILE A 1134 -26.95 -37.42 26.10
CA ILE A 1134 -27.63 -38.71 26.21
C ILE A 1134 -29.15 -38.52 26.29
N ARG A 1135 -29.66 -37.57 27.08
CA ARG A 1135 -31.09 -37.22 27.14
C ARG A 1135 -31.66 -36.62 25.84
N ILE A 1136 -30.82 -35.96 25.04
CA ILE A 1136 -31.21 -35.48 23.71
C ILE A 1136 -31.30 -36.65 22.74
N MET A 1137 -30.33 -37.57 22.75
CA MET A 1137 -30.34 -38.78 21.93
C MET A 1137 -31.48 -39.73 22.29
N GLU A 1138 -31.75 -39.94 23.58
CA GLU A 1138 -32.92 -40.69 24.09
C GLU A 1138 -34.23 -40.13 23.52
N LYS A 1139 -34.41 -38.80 23.55
CA LYS A 1139 -35.56 -38.12 22.97
C LYS A 1139 -35.61 -38.22 21.45
N ILE A 1140 -34.49 -38.06 20.75
CA ILE A 1140 -34.45 -38.17 19.28
C ILE A 1140 -34.82 -39.59 18.85
N LEU A 1141 -34.29 -40.62 19.50
CA LEU A 1141 -34.56 -42.02 19.19
C LEU A 1141 -35.98 -42.46 19.54
N THR A 1142 -36.55 -42.00 20.66
CA THR A 1142 -37.98 -42.22 20.95
C THR A 1142 -38.93 -41.43 20.06
N SER A 1143 -38.53 -40.26 19.55
CA SER A 1143 -39.36 -39.44 18.66
C SER A 1143 -39.24 -39.82 17.18
N VAL A 1144 -38.11 -40.39 16.77
CA VAL A 1144 -37.79 -40.81 15.40
C VAL A 1144 -37.03 -42.15 15.43
N PRO A 1145 -37.71 -43.29 15.68
CA PRO A 1145 -37.05 -44.61 15.78
C PRO A 1145 -36.24 -45.00 14.54
N GLN A 1146 -36.66 -44.51 13.36
CA GLN A 1146 -35.95 -44.70 12.08
C GLN A 1146 -34.49 -44.19 12.11
N ALA A 1147 -34.15 -43.26 13.00
CA ALA A 1147 -32.79 -42.76 13.17
C ALA A 1147 -31.85 -43.78 13.86
N MET A 1148 -32.37 -44.83 14.49
CA MET A 1148 -31.59 -45.82 15.25
C MET A 1148 -30.44 -46.42 14.44
N ASN A 1149 -30.70 -46.85 13.20
CA ASN A 1149 -29.68 -47.42 12.32
C ASN A 1149 -28.57 -46.42 11.94
N ILE A 1150 -28.88 -45.11 11.88
CA ILE A 1150 -27.90 -44.06 11.60
C ILE A 1150 -27.03 -43.82 12.85
N VAL A 1151 -27.65 -43.81 14.04
CA VAL A 1151 -26.95 -43.62 15.32
C VAL A 1151 -26.05 -44.82 15.64
N ILE A 1152 -26.54 -46.06 15.50
CA ILE A 1152 -25.73 -47.28 15.67
C ILE A 1152 -24.52 -47.25 14.73
N LYS A 1153 -24.72 -46.92 13.43
CA LYS A 1153 -23.63 -46.84 12.46
C LYS A 1153 -22.61 -45.76 12.81
N ALA A 1154 -23.05 -44.57 13.21
CA ALA A 1154 -22.15 -43.49 13.62
C ALA A 1154 -21.33 -43.87 14.88
N LEU A 1155 -21.92 -44.57 15.83
CA LEU A 1155 -21.22 -45.04 17.03
C LEU A 1155 -20.22 -46.16 16.71
N GLN A 1156 -20.53 -47.05 15.77
CA GLN A 1156 -19.59 -48.05 15.25
C GLN A 1156 -18.45 -47.40 14.43
N GLU A 1157 -18.70 -46.30 13.72
CA GLU A 1157 -17.67 -45.50 13.04
C GLU A 1157 -16.74 -44.78 14.04
N GLU A 1158 -17.25 -44.35 15.20
CA GLU A 1158 -16.47 -43.87 16.36
C GLU A 1158 -15.88 -45.02 17.21
N GLY A 1159 -15.94 -46.27 16.74
CA GLY A 1159 -15.31 -47.44 17.40
C GLY A 1159 -16.01 -47.94 18.66
N ILE A 1160 -17.21 -47.44 18.98
CA ILE A 1160 -18.04 -47.92 20.09
C ILE A 1160 -18.81 -49.17 19.62
N ASN A 1161 -18.67 -50.26 20.36
CA ASN A 1161 -19.36 -51.52 20.06
C ASN A 1161 -20.82 -51.45 20.56
N VAL A 1162 -21.76 -51.29 19.62
CA VAL A 1162 -23.21 -51.10 19.85
C VAL A 1162 -24.00 -52.27 19.29
#